data_AF-D5SU30-F1
#
_entry.id   AF-D5SU30-F1
#
_cell.length_a   1.000
_cell.length_b   1.000
_cell.length_c   1.000
_cell.angle_alpha   90.00
_cell.angle_beta   90.00
_cell.angle_gamma   90.00
#
_symmetry.space_group_name_H-M   'P 1'
#
loop_
_entity.id
_entity.type
_entity.pdbx_description
1 polymer ?
#
loop_
_entity_poly.entity_id
_entity_poly.type
_entity_poly.pdbx_seq_one_letter_code
_entity_poly.pdbx_strand_id
1 'polypeptide(L)'
;MNLVNRLAAETSLYLNQHAQNPVAWQPWDDEAWRLARELDRPVFLSIGYSACHWCHVMEHESFENPRIAELLNQWFVSIKVDREERPDLDQIYMAAVIAMTQQGGWPMSVFLTPQGHPFYGGTYFPPTSRYGRPGFAEVLAAIHDAWENRREVVTEQASQLTMTVHDQLSERQEPTTLHENLLEKAGRTLVRVCDRVNGGFGHAPKFPHAMDLRLAMRLAHRFDTTETAEVAELGLTAMAKGGIHDHLGGGFARYSTDEIWLVPHFEKMLYDNALLLQAYLDGWQFNKTDFYRRTAQSIVHYVLREMQVPRAELPGGFCAAQDADSEGEEGRFFVWSQSEIRDVLSGSELGNDDSRLFERAYGVTSGGNWEGHNILNLPKTIAALGRELGMAETALEQKLSLLRTKLFEHRKNRIAPGRDEKLIVAWNGLMISALARAGLVLDDQEALQAAQRAARVILDMAESLPYGLPHSIQKGQPKHGAYLDDYGCFLEALIELFLADGDPSWLSRAVPLIDRLVNEFHDDEQGGFYFTSSQAEKLISRSRDFQDNVTPSGNAAVANALLKFGRITGDARSEELAHEVLQAASGLMQQSTMATAHSLAALDWWLGPSYECVYVPAETTSTTDSEPLKQDAVQRVAHELYLPNVLFLTGRAQWEGTLAAGLVQGRLAPASEPVLYVCQKGVCQLPVVGEAAIIARLKGLAQSIDE
;
A
#
# COMPACT_ATOMS: atom_id res chain seq x y z
N MET A 1 10.57 -42.07 -10.07
CA MET A 1 10.25 -41.57 -8.72
C MET A 1 8.83 -41.04 -8.77
N ASN A 2 7.96 -41.43 -7.85
CA ASN A 2 6.64 -40.79 -7.75
C ASN A 2 6.80 -39.55 -6.87
N LEU A 3 6.61 -38.37 -7.47
CA LEU A 3 6.61 -37.11 -6.73
C LEU A 3 5.37 -37.07 -5.83
N VAL A 4 5.53 -36.49 -4.64
CA VAL A 4 4.43 -36.24 -3.69
C VAL A 4 4.27 -34.74 -3.50
N ASN A 5 3.03 -34.30 -3.28
CA ASN A 5 2.74 -32.91 -2.94
C ASN A 5 3.34 -32.58 -1.56
N ARG A 6 4.14 -31.52 -1.47
CA ARG A 6 4.85 -31.10 -0.25
C ARG A 6 4.28 -29.83 0.38
N LEU A 7 3.27 -29.20 -0.23
CA LEU A 7 2.76 -27.89 0.22
C LEU A 7 2.05 -27.93 1.58
N ALA A 8 1.63 -29.10 2.05
CA ALA A 8 1.04 -29.26 3.39
C ALA A 8 2.00 -28.88 4.55
N ALA A 9 3.30 -28.79 4.28
CA ALA A 9 4.30 -28.37 5.26
C ALA A 9 4.56 -26.84 5.23
N GLU A 10 4.01 -26.12 4.25
CA GLU A 10 4.22 -24.69 4.10
C GLU A 10 3.36 -23.88 5.07
N THR A 11 3.76 -22.63 5.31
CA THR A 11 3.02 -21.71 6.19
C THR A 11 2.14 -20.72 5.45
N SER A 12 2.45 -20.42 4.18
CA SER A 12 1.64 -19.56 3.32
C SER A 12 0.21 -20.11 3.20
N LEU A 13 -0.78 -19.24 3.38
CA LEU A 13 -2.19 -19.57 3.16
C LEU A 13 -2.41 -20.04 1.71
N TYR A 14 -1.83 -19.33 0.74
CA TYR A 14 -1.93 -19.65 -0.68
C TYR A 14 -1.37 -21.04 -0.99
N LEU A 15 -0.18 -21.37 -0.49
CA LEU A 15 0.41 -22.69 -0.74
C LEU A 15 -0.40 -23.81 -0.07
N ASN A 16 -0.92 -23.58 1.14
CA ASN A 16 -1.74 -24.55 1.85
C ASN A 16 -3.08 -24.83 1.18
N GLN A 17 -3.70 -23.84 0.52
CA GLN A 17 -4.93 -24.06 -0.27
C GLN A 17 -4.73 -25.15 -1.32
N HIS A 18 -3.51 -25.30 -1.86
CA HIS A 18 -3.16 -26.27 -2.90
C HIS A 18 -2.58 -27.60 -2.36
N ALA A 19 -2.57 -27.81 -1.04
CA ALA A 19 -1.93 -28.97 -0.42
C ALA A 19 -2.62 -30.31 -0.74
N GLN A 20 -3.90 -30.28 -1.13
CA GLN A 20 -4.68 -31.48 -1.47
C GLN A 20 -4.80 -31.73 -2.98
N ASN A 21 -4.20 -30.87 -3.81
CA ASN A 21 -4.33 -30.99 -5.26
C ASN A 21 -3.64 -32.26 -5.75
N PRO A 22 -4.17 -32.91 -6.82
CA PRO A 22 -3.57 -34.10 -7.39
C PRO A 22 -2.20 -33.85 -8.04
N VAL A 23 -1.87 -32.58 -8.34
CA VAL A 23 -0.52 -32.18 -8.76
C VAL A 23 0.45 -32.34 -7.59
N ALA A 24 1.58 -32.98 -7.82
CA ALA A 24 2.65 -33.19 -6.86
C ALA A 24 3.48 -31.90 -6.68
N TRP A 25 2.84 -30.85 -6.18
CA TRP A 25 3.45 -29.54 -5.99
C TRP A 25 4.65 -29.58 -5.05
N GLN A 26 5.70 -28.88 -5.46
CA GLN A 26 6.90 -28.62 -4.66
C GLN A 26 6.93 -27.14 -4.26
N PRO A 27 7.44 -26.80 -3.06
CA PRO A 27 7.80 -25.42 -2.76
C PRO A 27 9.04 -24.99 -3.55
N TRP A 28 9.32 -23.69 -3.59
CA TRP A 28 10.59 -23.18 -4.11
C TRP A 28 11.71 -23.45 -3.11
N ASP A 29 12.40 -24.58 -3.24
CA ASP A 29 13.52 -24.95 -2.39
C ASP A 29 14.60 -25.76 -3.12
N ASP A 30 15.74 -25.94 -2.46
CA ASP A 30 16.88 -26.70 -2.99
C ASP A 30 16.51 -28.12 -3.40
N GLU A 31 15.55 -28.74 -2.71
CA GLU A 31 15.08 -30.09 -2.98
C GLU A 31 14.29 -30.15 -4.30
N ALA A 32 13.41 -29.20 -4.57
CA ALA A 32 12.68 -29.10 -5.84
C ALA A 32 13.66 -28.95 -7.02
N TRP A 33 14.69 -28.12 -6.85
CA TRP A 33 15.73 -27.93 -7.86
C TRP A 33 16.63 -29.16 -8.04
N ARG A 34 16.95 -29.86 -6.94
CA ARG A 34 17.68 -31.14 -6.98
C ARG A 34 16.86 -32.18 -7.76
N LEU A 35 15.56 -32.30 -7.47
CA LEU A 35 14.65 -33.20 -8.17
C LEU A 35 14.58 -32.90 -9.67
N ALA A 36 14.46 -31.62 -10.05
CA ALA A 36 14.41 -31.22 -11.47
C ALA A 36 15.68 -31.65 -12.22
N ARG A 37 16.86 -31.48 -11.60
CA ARG A 37 18.15 -31.90 -12.18
C ARG A 37 18.32 -33.41 -12.24
N GLU A 38 17.98 -34.13 -11.18
CA GLU A 38 18.15 -35.59 -11.14
C GLU A 38 17.19 -36.34 -12.06
N LEU A 39 15.98 -35.82 -12.24
CA LEU A 39 14.99 -36.38 -13.15
C LEU A 39 15.18 -35.91 -14.61
N ASP A 40 16.07 -34.93 -14.85
CA ASP A 40 16.22 -34.17 -16.11
C ASP A 40 14.88 -33.70 -16.70
N ARG A 41 14.02 -33.15 -15.83
CA ARG A 41 12.70 -32.65 -16.20
C ARG A 41 12.67 -31.12 -16.18
N PRO A 42 11.92 -30.49 -17.11
CA PRO A 42 11.63 -29.08 -17.01
C PRO A 42 10.77 -28.80 -15.77
N VAL A 43 10.86 -27.58 -15.27
CA VAL A 43 10.03 -27.09 -14.16
C VAL A 43 8.81 -26.40 -14.71
N PHE A 44 7.65 -26.69 -14.12
CA PHE A 44 6.45 -25.87 -14.28
C PHE A 44 6.29 -25.00 -13.05
N LEU A 45 6.53 -23.70 -13.18
CA LEU A 45 6.41 -22.72 -12.12
C LEU A 45 5.03 -22.05 -12.18
N SER A 46 4.27 -22.12 -11.08
CA SER A 46 3.01 -21.41 -10.90
C SER A 46 3.17 -20.37 -9.79
N ILE A 47 2.97 -19.09 -10.09
CA ILE A 47 3.01 -18.00 -9.11
C ILE A 47 1.62 -17.35 -8.97
N GLY A 48 1.18 -17.12 -7.73
CA GLY A 48 -0.09 -16.48 -7.40
C GLY A 48 -0.15 -16.05 -5.92
N TYR A 49 -1.34 -15.73 -5.41
CA TYR A 49 -1.58 -15.37 -4.02
C TYR A 49 -3.03 -15.72 -3.62
N SER A 50 -3.31 -15.73 -2.31
CA SER A 50 -4.50 -16.32 -1.69
C SER A 50 -5.83 -15.65 -2.07
N ALA A 51 -5.81 -14.35 -2.35
CA ALA A 51 -7.02 -13.57 -2.68
C ALA A 51 -7.22 -13.37 -4.21
N CYS A 52 -6.43 -14.05 -5.05
CA CYS A 52 -6.50 -13.97 -6.50
C CYS A 52 -7.62 -14.83 -7.09
N HIS A 53 -8.71 -14.22 -7.58
CA HIS A 53 -9.83 -14.94 -8.19
C HIS A 53 -9.42 -15.87 -9.36
N TRP A 54 -8.68 -15.36 -10.34
CA TRP A 54 -8.24 -16.18 -11.48
C TRP A 54 -7.30 -17.32 -11.09
N CYS A 55 -6.63 -17.20 -9.95
CA CYS A 55 -5.80 -18.27 -9.40
C CYS A 55 -6.68 -19.42 -8.88
N HIS A 56 -7.80 -19.12 -8.21
CA HIS A 56 -8.81 -20.11 -7.84
C HIS A 56 -9.49 -20.74 -9.07
N VAL A 57 -9.80 -19.95 -10.10
CA VAL A 57 -10.36 -20.48 -11.36
C VAL A 57 -9.39 -21.47 -12.01
N MET A 58 -8.11 -21.12 -12.15
CA MET A 58 -7.09 -22.01 -12.69
C MET A 58 -6.90 -23.27 -11.84
N GLU A 59 -6.99 -23.14 -10.52
CA GLU A 59 -6.97 -24.29 -9.62
C GLU A 59 -8.11 -25.27 -9.91
N HIS A 60 -9.35 -24.80 -9.83
CA HIS A 60 -10.53 -25.66 -9.97
C HIS A 60 -10.63 -26.29 -11.36
N GLU A 61 -10.33 -25.52 -12.40
CA GLU A 61 -10.49 -26.01 -13.77
C GLU A 61 -9.32 -26.89 -14.24
N SER A 62 -8.09 -26.57 -13.83
CA SER A 62 -6.88 -27.16 -14.38
C SER A 62 -6.09 -27.98 -13.35
N PHE A 63 -5.80 -27.46 -12.16
CA PHE A 63 -4.94 -28.15 -11.20
C PHE A 63 -5.64 -29.27 -10.41
N GLU A 64 -6.96 -29.19 -10.24
CA GLU A 64 -7.79 -30.27 -9.68
C GLU A 64 -8.14 -31.36 -10.70
N ASN A 65 -7.94 -31.08 -12.00
CA ASN A 65 -8.25 -32.03 -13.06
C ASN A 65 -7.25 -33.21 -13.06
N PRO A 66 -7.70 -34.46 -12.83
CA PRO A 66 -6.80 -35.61 -12.71
C PRO A 66 -5.94 -35.85 -13.94
N ARG A 67 -6.44 -35.54 -15.14
CA ARG A 67 -5.70 -35.74 -16.38
C ARG A 67 -4.57 -34.74 -16.52
N ILE A 68 -4.82 -33.46 -16.23
CA ILE A 68 -3.78 -32.41 -16.29
C ILE A 68 -2.73 -32.68 -15.21
N ALA A 69 -3.17 -33.05 -14.01
CA ALA A 69 -2.26 -33.41 -12.91
C ALA A 69 -1.37 -34.60 -13.24
N GLU A 70 -1.90 -35.64 -13.90
CA GLU A 70 -1.11 -36.78 -14.38
C GLU A 70 0.00 -36.32 -15.34
N LEU A 71 -0.32 -35.47 -16.32
CA LEU A 71 0.66 -34.93 -17.27
C LEU A 71 1.75 -34.10 -16.57
N LEU A 72 1.34 -33.22 -15.65
CA LEU A 72 2.28 -32.43 -14.84
C LEU A 72 3.22 -33.33 -14.04
N ASN A 73 2.67 -34.30 -13.30
CA ASN A 73 3.45 -35.20 -12.44
C ASN A 73 4.39 -36.12 -13.24
N GLN A 74 4.01 -36.47 -14.48
CA GLN A 74 4.79 -37.33 -15.35
C GLN A 74 5.96 -36.58 -16.01
N TRP A 75 5.74 -35.35 -16.48
CA TRP A 75 6.67 -34.66 -17.37
C TRP A 75 7.43 -33.50 -16.71
N PHE A 76 6.94 -32.97 -15.60
CA PHE A 76 7.48 -31.75 -14.98
C PHE A 76 7.82 -31.95 -13.51
N VAL A 77 8.67 -31.07 -12.98
CA VAL A 77 8.68 -30.76 -11.54
C VAL A 77 7.87 -29.49 -11.34
N SER A 78 6.68 -29.62 -10.76
CA SER A 78 5.76 -28.49 -10.59
C SER A 78 6.06 -27.74 -9.30
N ILE A 79 6.49 -26.49 -9.40
CA ILE A 79 6.81 -25.61 -8.27
C ILE A 79 5.70 -24.57 -8.12
N LYS A 80 5.25 -24.34 -6.89
CA LYS A 80 4.25 -23.29 -6.56
C LYS A 80 4.82 -22.25 -5.63
N VAL A 81 4.55 -20.98 -5.93
CA VAL A 81 5.10 -19.82 -5.21
C VAL A 81 4.00 -18.82 -4.85
N ASP A 82 4.01 -18.37 -3.60
CA ASP A 82 3.24 -17.21 -3.15
C ASP A 82 4.03 -15.93 -3.48
N ARG A 83 3.49 -15.08 -4.38
CA ARG A 83 4.15 -13.83 -4.77
C ARG A 83 4.29 -12.85 -3.60
N GLU A 84 3.43 -12.97 -2.59
CA GLU A 84 3.47 -12.10 -1.41
C GLU A 84 4.52 -12.54 -0.40
N GLU A 85 5.10 -13.74 -0.55
CA GLU A 85 6.28 -14.17 0.21
C GLU A 85 7.57 -14.07 -0.61
N ARG A 86 7.48 -14.23 -1.94
CA ARG A 86 8.60 -14.18 -2.89
C ARG A 86 8.35 -13.20 -4.05
N PRO A 87 8.22 -11.89 -3.78
CA PRO A 87 8.03 -10.87 -4.81
C PRO A 87 9.24 -10.74 -5.75
N ASP A 88 10.43 -11.14 -5.31
CA ASP A 88 11.64 -11.23 -6.13
C ASP A 88 11.49 -12.20 -7.30
N LEU A 89 10.93 -13.38 -7.05
CA LEU A 89 10.64 -14.37 -8.09
C LEU A 89 9.54 -13.87 -9.02
N ASP A 90 8.50 -13.27 -8.45
CA ASP A 90 7.39 -12.68 -9.20
C ASP A 90 7.88 -11.65 -10.22
N GLN A 91 8.72 -10.70 -9.82
CA GLN A 91 9.28 -9.67 -10.72
C GLN A 91 10.07 -10.30 -11.88
N ILE A 92 10.96 -11.26 -11.59
CA ILE A 92 11.82 -11.88 -12.61
C ILE A 92 10.99 -12.64 -13.64
N TYR A 93 10.08 -13.48 -13.18
CA TYR A 93 9.31 -14.33 -14.08
C TYR A 93 8.16 -13.59 -14.76
N MET A 94 7.63 -12.52 -14.15
CA MET A 94 6.69 -11.62 -14.81
C MET A 94 7.36 -10.88 -15.97
N ALA A 95 8.59 -10.38 -15.78
CA ALA A 95 9.37 -9.78 -16.86
C ALA A 95 9.58 -10.77 -18.01
N ALA A 96 9.87 -12.04 -17.71
CA ALA A 96 9.97 -13.09 -18.73
C ALA A 96 8.65 -13.30 -19.49
N VAL A 97 7.51 -13.40 -18.79
CA VAL A 97 6.20 -13.58 -19.41
C VAL A 97 5.80 -12.38 -20.28
N ILE A 98 6.05 -11.16 -19.82
CA ILE A 98 5.81 -9.94 -20.60
C ILE A 98 6.71 -9.91 -21.84
N ALA A 99 7.99 -10.25 -21.72
CA ALA A 99 8.90 -10.32 -22.87
C ALA A 99 8.42 -11.32 -23.93
N MET A 100 7.83 -12.45 -23.51
CA MET A 100 7.30 -13.48 -24.41
C MET A 100 5.93 -13.14 -25.02
N THR A 101 5.03 -12.55 -24.24
CA THR A 101 3.60 -12.47 -24.58
C THR A 101 3.06 -11.05 -24.74
N GLN A 102 3.86 -10.04 -24.38
CA GLN A 102 3.45 -8.62 -24.29
C GLN A 102 2.32 -8.36 -23.28
N GLN A 103 1.99 -9.36 -22.45
CA GLN A 103 0.97 -9.30 -21.42
C GLN A 103 1.53 -9.89 -20.12
N GLY A 104 0.95 -9.49 -18.99
CA GLY A 104 1.30 -10.02 -17.67
C GLY A 104 0.05 -10.20 -16.82
N GLY A 105 0.21 -10.84 -15.67
CA GLY A 105 -0.86 -11.03 -14.70
C GLY A 105 -0.83 -12.40 -14.04
N TRP A 106 -1.70 -12.56 -13.04
CA TRP A 106 -1.83 -13.78 -12.26
C TRP A 106 -3.13 -14.52 -12.61
N PRO A 107 -3.15 -15.87 -12.56
CA PRO A 107 -2.05 -16.76 -12.21
C PRO A 107 -0.96 -16.73 -13.27
N MET A 108 0.30 -16.79 -12.84
CA MET A 108 1.45 -16.79 -13.73
C MET A 108 1.97 -18.22 -13.91
N SER A 109 2.07 -18.67 -15.15
CA SER A 109 2.41 -20.05 -15.54
C SER A 109 3.68 -20.05 -16.41
N VAL A 110 4.80 -20.52 -15.89
CA VAL A 110 6.12 -20.41 -16.56
C VAL A 110 6.79 -21.77 -16.63
N PHE A 111 7.43 -22.07 -17.76
CA PHE A 111 8.21 -23.27 -17.97
C PHE A 111 9.70 -22.94 -17.95
N LEU A 112 10.43 -23.62 -17.07
CA LEU A 112 11.85 -23.38 -16.82
C LEU A 112 12.67 -24.63 -17.12
N THR A 113 13.92 -24.42 -17.50
CA THR A 113 14.94 -25.48 -17.48
C THR A 113 15.19 -25.94 -16.04
N PRO A 114 15.79 -27.13 -15.78
CA PRO A 114 16.19 -27.55 -14.43
C PRO A 114 17.30 -26.68 -13.81
N GLN A 115 17.79 -25.67 -14.54
CA GLN A 115 18.69 -24.62 -14.06
C GLN A 115 17.94 -23.32 -13.69
N GLY A 116 16.63 -23.26 -13.89
CA GLY A 116 15.79 -22.09 -13.56
C GLY A 116 15.61 -21.08 -14.70
N HIS A 117 16.24 -21.27 -15.87
CA HIS A 117 16.06 -20.35 -16.99
C HIS A 117 14.68 -20.50 -17.64
N PRO A 118 13.89 -19.41 -17.79
CA PRO A 118 12.59 -19.46 -18.45
C PRO A 118 12.73 -19.65 -19.95
N PHE A 119 11.83 -20.40 -20.57
CA PHE A 119 11.81 -20.57 -22.02
C PHE A 119 10.41 -20.52 -22.65
N TYR A 120 9.35 -20.61 -21.85
CA TYR A 120 7.97 -20.42 -22.28
C TYR A 120 7.12 -19.96 -21.10
N GLY A 121 6.05 -19.20 -21.32
CA GLY A 121 5.16 -18.78 -20.25
C GLY A 121 3.90 -18.08 -20.74
N GLY A 122 2.97 -17.90 -19.80
CA GLY A 122 1.71 -17.20 -20.00
C GLY A 122 1.00 -17.00 -18.66
N THR A 123 -0.25 -16.55 -18.72
CA THR A 123 -1.08 -16.36 -17.52
C THR A 123 -1.97 -17.59 -17.29
N TYR A 124 -3.27 -17.48 -17.57
CA TYR A 124 -4.24 -18.54 -17.44
C TYR A 124 -4.28 -19.44 -18.70
N PHE A 125 -4.18 -20.76 -18.49
CA PHE A 125 -4.34 -21.78 -19.52
C PHE A 125 -5.61 -22.61 -19.26
N PRO A 126 -6.63 -22.54 -20.13
CA PRO A 126 -7.87 -23.29 -19.92
C PRO A 126 -7.65 -24.80 -20.04
N PRO A 127 -8.43 -25.65 -19.37
CA PRO A 127 -8.25 -27.11 -19.43
C PRO A 127 -8.46 -27.66 -20.85
N THR A 128 -9.27 -26.98 -21.67
CA THR A 128 -9.53 -27.32 -23.07
C THR A 128 -9.42 -26.08 -23.94
N SER A 129 -9.09 -26.25 -25.22
CA SER A 129 -8.90 -25.16 -26.17
C SER A 129 -10.20 -24.37 -26.35
N ARG A 130 -10.19 -23.10 -25.92
CA ARG A 130 -11.34 -22.20 -25.93
C ARG A 130 -10.87 -20.77 -26.14
N TYR A 131 -11.74 -19.93 -26.69
CA TYR A 131 -11.48 -18.49 -26.91
C TYR A 131 -10.17 -18.21 -27.69
N GLY A 132 -9.81 -19.08 -28.64
CA GLY A 132 -8.58 -18.95 -29.42
C GLY A 132 -7.29 -19.27 -28.65
N ARG A 133 -7.38 -19.80 -27.42
CA ARG A 133 -6.24 -20.24 -26.61
C ARG A 133 -6.10 -21.76 -26.66
N PRO A 134 -4.86 -22.29 -26.72
CA PRO A 134 -4.63 -23.72 -26.63
C PRO A 134 -5.02 -24.25 -25.26
N GLY A 135 -5.52 -25.48 -25.20
CA GLY A 135 -5.82 -26.15 -23.94
C GLY A 135 -4.54 -26.51 -23.19
N PHE A 136 -4.59 -26.51 -21.87
CA PHE A 136 -3.40 -26.70 -21.04
C PHE A 136 -2.74 -28.05 -21.30
N ALA A 137 -3.52 -29.11 -21.53
CA ALA A 137 -2.98 -30.42 -21.91
C ALA A 137 -2.20 -30.41 -23.25
N GLU A 138 -2.63 -29.59 -24.22
CA GLU A 138 -1.93 -29.43 -25.50
C GLU A 138 -0.61 -28.67 -25.30
N VAL A 139 -0.62 -27.63 -24.46
CA VAL A 139 0.59 -26.88 -24.08
C VAL A 139 1.59 -27.80 -23.39
N LEU A 140 1.17 -28.57 -22.38
CA LEU A 140 2.04 -29.51 -21.66
C LEU A 140 2.68 -30.54 -22.60
N ALA A 141 1.90 -31.10 -23.54
CA ALA A 141 2.41 -32.06 -24.51
C ALA A 141 3.43 -31.42 -25.49
N ALA A 142 3.17 -30.20 -25.97
CA ALA A 142 4.07 -29.49 -26.86
C ALA A 142 5.41 -29.13 -26.19
N ILE A 143 5.36 -28.72 -24.92
CA ILE A 143 6.56 -28.42 -24.13
C ILE A 143 7.37 -29.69 -23.86
N HIS A 144 6.71 -30.79 -23.48
CA HIS A 144 7.39 -32.06 -23.28
C HIS A 144 8.07 -32.56 -24.57
N ASP A 145 7.38 -32.53 -25.71
CA ASP A 145 7.96 -32.90 -27.01
C ASP A 145 9.17 -32.00 -27.38
N ALA A 146 9.07 -30.69 -27.14
CA ALA A 146 10.18 -29.77 -27.36
C ALA A 146 11.39 -30.10 -26.47
N TRP A 147 11.15 -30.49 -25.21
CA TRP A 147 12.20 -30.88 -24.27
C TRP A 147 12.94 -32.14 -24.69
N GLU A 148 12.21 -33.19 -25.08
CA GLU A 148 12.78 -34.49 -25.44
C GLU A 148 13.46 -34.46 -26.81
N ASN A 149 12.81 -33.81 -27.80
CA ASN A 149 13.21 -33.93 -29.21
C ASN A 149 13.91 -32.69 -29.77
N ARG A 150 13.84 -31.54 -29.09
CA ARG A 150 14.39 -30.24 -29.56
C ARG A 150 15.12 -29.49 -28.43
N ARG A 151 15.80 -30.21 -27.55
CA ARG A 151 16.47 -29.69 -26.33
C ARG A 151 17.37 -28.49 -26.62
N GLU A 152 18.19 -28.55 -27.66
CA GLU A 152 19.13 -27.48 -28.02
C GLU A 152 18.41 -26.15 -28.29
N VAL A 153 17.29 -26.20 -29.04
CA VAL A 153 16.45 -25.03 -29.33
C VAL A 153 15.85 -24.45 -28.05
N VAL A 154 15.36 -25.31 -27.15
CA VAL A 154 14.82 -24.86 -25.86
C VAL A 154 15.90 -24.18 -25.03
N THR A 155 17.11 -24.73 -24.95
CA THR A 155 18.20 -24.14 -24.17
C THR A 155 18.72 -22.83 -24.75
N GLU A 156 18.74 -22.70 -26.08
CA GLU A 156 19.11 -21.46 -26.76
C GLU A 156 18.08 -20.36 -26.51
N GLN A 157 16.79 -20.68 -26.67
CA GLN A 157 15.68 -19.76 -26.33
C GLN A 157 15.74 -19.35 -24.86
N ALA A 158 15.98 -20.29 -23.95
CA ALA A 158 16.09 -20.01 -22.53
C ALA A 158 17.22 -19.03 -22.23
N SER A 159 18.38 -19.21 -22.88
CA SER A 159 19.55 -18.34 -22.71
C SER A 159 19.27 -16.93 -23.23
N GLN A 160 18.69 -16.79 -24.41
CA GLN A 160 18.33 -15.50 -25.00
C GLN A 160 17.29 -14.75 -24.17
N LEU A 161 16.26 -15.46 -23.68
CA LEU A 161 15.24 -14.87 -22.82
C LEU A 161 15.81 -14.44 -21.47
N THR A 162 16.68 -15.27 -20.87
CA THR A 162 17.36 -14.93 -19.61
C THR A 162 18.19 -13.66 -19.75
N MET A 163 18.92 -13.49 -20.86
CA MET A 163 19.65 -12.26 -21.15
C MET A 163 18.71 -11.06 -21.32
N THR A 164 17.63 -11.21 -22.08
CA THR A 164 16.62 -10.14 -22.25
C THR A 164 16.05 -9.70 -20.90
N VAL A 165 15.68 -10.64 -20.03
CA VAL A 165 15.14 -10.35 -18.68
C VAL A 165 16.20 -9.67 -17.81
N HIS A 166 17.44 -10.15 -17.87
CA HIS A 166 18.56 -9.53 -17.16
C HIS A 166 18.76 -8.07 -17.60
N ASP A 167 18.78 -7.81 -18.91
CA ASP A 167 18.97 -6.48 -19.48
C ASP A 167 17.81 -5.55 -19.13
N GLN A 168 16.56 -6.03 -19.15
CA GLN A 168 15.36 -5.28 -18.76
C GLN A 168 15.37 -4.89 -17.28
N LEU A 169 15.67 -5.83 -16.39
CA LEU A 169 15.68 -5.57 -14.94
C LEU A 169 16.89 -4.75 -14.49
N SER A 170 17.96 -4.78 -15.27
CA SER A 170 19.16 -3.96 -15.07
C SER A 170 19.13 -2.65 -15.87
N GLU A 171 18.05 -2.41 -16.64
CA GLU A 171 17.98 -1.32 -17.61
C GLU A 171 18.20 0.02 -16.91
N ARG A 172 19.04 0.84 -17.54
CA ARG A 172 19.42 2.15 -17.03
C ARG A 172 18.61 3.19 -17.77
N GLN A 173 17.81 3.94 -17.03
CA GLN A 173 17.28 5.20 -17.54
C GLN A 173 18.35 6.27 -17.41
N GLU A 174 18.69 6.94 -18.51
CA GLU A 174 19.63 8.07 -18.47
C GLU A 174 19.12 9.15 -17.52
N PRO A 175 19.85 9.47 -16.44
CA PRO A 175 19.44 10.50 -15.50
C PRO A 175 19.32 11.88 -16.17
N THR A 176 18.37 12.67 -15.70
CA THR A 176 18.20 14.08 -16.08
C THR A 176 18.46 14.99 -14.89
N THR A 177 18.52 16.30 -15.11
CA THR A 177 18.72 17.25 -14.00
C THR A 177 17.47 17.33 -13.11
N LEU A 178 17.65 17.25 -11.80
CA LEU A 178 16.59 17.51 -10.83
C LEU A 178 16.22 18.99 -10.82
N HIS A 179 15.05 19.32 -11.37
CA HIS A 179 14.56 20.69 -11.46
C HIS A 179 13.04 20.77 -11.34
N GLU A 180 12.53 21.93 -10.98
CA GLU A 180 11.11 22.20 -10.74
C GLU A 180 10.19 21.88 -11.94
N ASN A 181 10.68 22.01 -13.18
CA ASN A 181 9.90 21.68 -14.38
C ASN A 181 9.50 20.19 -14.47
N LEU A 182 10.16 19.27 -13.73
CA LEU A 182 9.68 17.88 -13.61
C LEU A 182 8.34 17.84 -12.86
N LEU A 183 8.22 18.62 -11.78
CA LEU A 183 7.01 18.75 -10.97
C LEU A 183 5.89 19.46 -11.75
N GLU A 184 6.18 20.55 -12.45
CA GLU A 184 5.17 21.21 -13.31
C GLU A 184 4.63 20.27 -14.40
N LYS A 185 5.53 19.51 -15.05
CA LYS A 185 5.14 18.54 -16.07
C LYS A 185 4.28 17.42 -15.46
N ALA A 186 4.58 16.98 -14.25
CA ALA A 186 3.78 16.01 -13.53
C ALA A 186 2.35 16.55 -13.29
N GLY A 187 2.21 17.78 -12.78
CA GLY A 187 0.90 18.41 -12.58
C GLY A 187 0.07 18.48 -13.87
N ARG A 188 0.68 18.97 -14.96
CA ARG A 188 0.04 19.00 -16.29
C ARG A 188 -0.38 17.60 -16.78
N THR A 189 0.42 16.58 -16.47
CA THR A 189 0.14 15.19 -16.85
C THR A 189 -1.06 14.64 -16.08
N LEU A 190 -1.11 14.85 -14.76
CA LEU A 190 -2.23 14.42 -13.91
C LEU A 190 -3.56 15.04 -14.38
N VAL A 191 -3.56 16.35 -14.68
CA VAL A 191 -4.75 17.04 -15.22
C VAL A 191 -5.20 16.45 -16.57
N ARG A 192 -4.25 16.07 -17.42
CA ARG A 192 -4.54 15.52 -18.76
C ARG A 192 -5.12 14.10 -18.70
N VAL A 193 -4.63 13.26 -17.79
CA VAL A 193 -5.02 11.84 -17.72
C VAL A 193 -6.16 11.56 -16.74
N CYS A 194 -6.59 12.57 -15.98
CA CYS A 194 -7.74 12.48 -15.09
C CYS A 194 -9.04 12.20 -15.86
N ASP A 195 -9.80 11.21 -15.38
CA ASP A 195 -11.18 10.99 -15.78
C ASP A 195 -12.06 12.07 -15.16
N ARG A 196 -12.37 13.10 -15.94
CA ARG A 196 -13.21 14.24 -15.51
C ARG A 196 -14.69 13.88 -15.33
N VAL A 197 -15.14 12.72 -15.81
CA VAL A 197 -16.54 12.30 -15.73
C VAL A 197 -16.77 11.53 -14.45
N ASN A 198 -15.96 10.50 -14.21
CA ASN A 198 -16.14 9.57 -13.09
C ASN A 198 -15.10 9.75 -11.97
N GLY A 199 -14.10 10.62 -12.14
CA GLY A 199 -13.04 10.86 -11.17
C GLY A 199 -11.97 9.77 -11.14
N GLY A 200 -10.76 10.15 -10.70
CA GLY A 200 -9.59 9.28 -10.70
C GLY A 200 -8.93 9.17 -12.08
N PHE A 201 -8.35 8.01 -12.38
CA PHE A 201 -7.55 7.79 -13.59
C PHE A 201 -7.90 6.47 -14.26
N GLY A 202 -7.61 6.36 -15.56
CA GLY A 202 -7.79 5.14 -16.34
C GLY A 202 -9.26 4.78 -16.62
N HIS A 203 -9.45 3.54 -17.11
CA HIS A 203 -10.75 2.94 -17.44
C HIS A 203 -10.99 1.71 -16.55
N ALA A 204 -12.07 0.97 -16.79
CA ALA A 204 -12.34 -0.31 -16.13
C ALA A 204 -11.30 -1.40 -16.51
N PRO A 205 -10.79 -2.22 -15.57
CA PRO A 205 -10.95 -2.09 -14.12
C PRO A 205 -10.16 -0.89 -13.56
N LYS A 206 -10.77 -0.16 -12.64
CA LYS A 206 -10.30 1.15 -12.17
C LYS A 206 -9.72 1.09 -10.76
N PHE A 207 -8.47 1.57 -10.61
CA PHE A 207 -7.70 1.50 -9.37
C PHE A 207 -7.59 2.86 -8.66
N PRO A 208 -7.57 2.91 -7.31
CA PRO A 208 -7.62 4.16 -6.56
C PRO A 208 -6.48 5.18 -6.75
N HIS A 209 -5.30 4.77 -7.24
CA HIS A 209 -4.17 5.66 -7.56
C HIS A 209 -3.87 6.71 -6.45
N ALA A 210 -3.87 6.27 -5.19
CA ALA A 210 -3.80 7.17 -4.03
C ALA A 210 -2.53 8.03 -4.00
N MET A 211 -1.39 7.51 -4.45
CA MET A 211 -0.13 8.26 -4.53
C MET A 211 -0.22 9.41 -5.54
N ASP A 212 -0.86 9.20 -6.69
CA ASP A 212 -1.07 10.22 -7.72
C ASP A 212 -1.99 11.34 -7.24
N LEU A 213 -3.05 11.00 -6.50
CA LEU A 213 -3.96 11.99 -5.88
C LEU A 213 -3.25 12.83 -4.82
N ARG A 214 -2.38 12.20 -4.02
CA ARG A 214 -1.54 12.92 -3.05
C ARG A 214 -0.55 13.85 -3.73
N LEU A 215 0.11 13.39 -4.80
CA LEU A 215 0.97 14.24 -5.61
C LEU A 215 0.18 15.41 -6.21
N ALA A 216 -1.03 15.18 -6.72
CA ALA A 216 -1.89 16.24 -7.24
C ALA A 216 -2.13 17.35 -6.19
N MET A 217 -2.47 16.99 -4.95
CA MET A 217 -2.64 17.98 -3.86
C MET A 217 -1.33 18.72 -3.54
N ARG A 218 -0.19 18.02 -3.51
CA ARG A 218 1.12 18.64 -3.28
C ARG A 218 1.46 19.66 -4.36
N LEU A 219 1.28 19.29 -5.63
CA LEU A 219 1.56 20.16 -6.78
C LEU A 219 0.57 21.30 -6.90
N ALA A 220 -0.70 21.07 -6.56
CA ALA A 220 -1.71 22.12 -6.49
C ALA A 220 -1.36 23.16 -5.42
N HIS A 221 -0.94 22.71 -4.24
CA HIS A 221 -0.42 23.58 -3.20
C HIS A 221 0.87 24.28 -3.64
N ARG A 222 1.76 23.56 -4.36
CA ARG A 222 3.05 24.10 -4.80
C ARG A 222 2.89 25.26 -5.80
N PHE A 223 2.06 25.06 -6.80
CA PHE A 223 1.98 25.94 -7.97
C PHE A 223 0.69 26.78 -8.01
N ASP A 224 -0.11 26.73 -6.95
CA ASP A 224 -1.43 27.38 -6.87
C ASP A 224 -2.33 27.07 -8.08
N THR A 225 -2.37 25.79 -8.49
CA THR A 225 -3.11 25.36 -9.69
C THR A 225 -4.45 24.73 -9.32
N THR A 226 -5.55 25.44 -9.61
CA THR A 226 -6.92 24.96 -9.33
C THR A 226 -7.24 23.67 -10.08
N GLU A 227 -6.84 23.53 -11.35
CA GLU A 227 -7.13 22.34 -12.15
C GLU A 227 -6.46 21.08 -11.58
N THR A 228 -5.28 21.20 -10.99
CA THR A 228 -4.60 20.08 -10.33
C THR A 228 -5.29 19.71 -9.00
N ALA A 229 -5.79 20.71 -8.25
CA ALA A 229 -6.60 20.47 -7.06
C ALA A 229 -7.89 19.70 -7.38
N GLU A 230 -8.57 20.07 -8.48
CA GLU A 230 -9.79 19.41 -8.96
C GLU A 230 -9.57 17.91 -9.26
N VAL A 231 -8.38 17.52 -9.75
CA VAL A 231 -8.04 16.10 -9.98
C VAL A 231 -8.15 15.29 -8.69
N ALA A 232 -7.56 15.79 -7.60
CA ALA A 232 -7.59 15.13 -6.31
C ALA A 232 -9.01 15.10 -5.73
N GLU A 233 -9.72 16.22 -5.77
CA GLU A 233 -11.08 16.34 -5.23
C GLU A 233 -12.05 15.39 -5.94
N LEU A 234 -12.01 15.37 -7.27
CA LEU A 234 -12.89 14.53 -8.07
C LEU A 234 -12.62 13.04 -7.82
N GLY A 235 -11.35 12.62 -7.79
CA GLY A 235 -10.97 11.23 -7.50
C GLY A 235 -11.38 10.79 -6.10
N LEU A 236 -11.00 11.54 -5.07
CA LEU A 236 -11.34 11.22 -3.68
C LEU A 236 -12.85 11.19 -3.44
N THR A 237 -13.59 12.16 -3.98
CA THR A 237 -15.05 12.23 -3.85
C THR A 237 -15.74 11.07 -4.58
N ALA A 238 -15.33 10.75 -5.80
CA ALA A 238 -15.93 9.67 -6.57
C ALA A 238 -15.75 8.32 -5.88
N MET A 239 -14.53 8.00 -5.43
CA MET A 239 -14.25 6.75 -4.72
C MET A 239 -15.00 6.63 -3.40
N ALA A 240 -15.01 7.68 -2.57
CA ALA A 240 -15.68 7.66 -1.27
C ALA A 240 -17.20 7.51 -1.39
N LYS A 241 -17.78 7.98 -2.51
CA LYS A 241 -19.20 7.79 -2.84
C LYS A 241 -19.48 6.45 -3.51
N GLY A 242 -18.49 5.85 -4.17
CA GLY A 242 -18.62 4.60 -4.92
C GLY A 242 -18.93 3.41 -4.03
N GLY A 243 -19.26 2.28 -4.66
CA GLY A 243 -19.42 0.99 -3.98
C GLY A 243 -18.09 0.33 -3.60
N ILE A 244 -16.96 0.85 -4.10
CA ILE A 244 -15.61 0.47 -3.66
C ILE A 244 -15.34 0.83 -2.19
N HIS A 245 -16.03 1.83 -1.65
CA HIS A 245 -16.02 2.16 -0.22
C HIS A 245 -17.13 1.38 0.49
N ASP A 246 -16.78 0.59 1.50
CA ASP A 246 -17.79 -0.10 2.32
C ASP A 246 -18.48 0.90 3.25
N HIS A 247 -19.63 1.40 2.82
CA HIS A 247 -20.42 2.41 3.54
C HIS A 247 -20.90 1.96 4.93
N LEU A 248 -20.84 0.67 5.28
CA LEU A 248 -21.26 0.18 6.60
C LEU A 248 -20.06 -0.11 7.50
N GLY A 249 -19.11 -0.89 7.01
CA GLY A 249 -17.97 -1.38 7.78
C GLY A 249 -16.72 -0.53 7.67
N GLY A 250 -16.67 0.39 6.70
CA GLY A 250 -15.47 1.16 6.35
C GLY A 250 -14.43 0.36 5.56
N GLY A 251 -13.37 1.07 5.17
CA GLY A 251 -12.33 0.53 4.31
C GLY A 251 -12.76 0.44 2.85
N PHE A 252 -11.78 0.27 1.98
CA PHE A 252 -11.92 0.22 0.54
C PHE A 252 -11.56 -1.15 0.00
N ALA A 253 -12.35 -1.60 -0.98
CA ALA A 253 -11.98 -2.66 -1.88
C ALA A 253 -10.83 -2.21 -2.79
N ARG A 254 -10.08 -3.18 -3.34
CA ARG A 254 -8.84 -2.94 -4.08
C ARG A 254 -9.05 -2.12 -5.33
N TYR A 255 -10.08 -2.45 -6.11
CA TYR A 255 -10.41 -1.75 -7.36
C TYR A 255 -11.89 -1.91 -7.70
N SER A 256 -12.35 -1.11 -8.66
CA SER A 256 -13.68 -1.26 -9.24
C SER A 256 -13.60 -1.97 -10.59
N THR A 257 -14.47 -2.94 -10.83
CA THR A 257 -14.55 -3.63 -12.11
C THR A 257 -15.21 -2.78 -13.19
N ASP A 258 -15.85 -1.66 -12.83
CA ASP A 258 -16.38 -0.65 -13.72
C ASP A 258 -15.60 0.68 -13.65
N GLU A 259 -15.99 1.64 -14.50
CA GLU A 259 -15.34 2.96 -14.59
C GLU A 259 -15.93 4.00 -13.62
N ILE A 260 -17.10 3.71 -13.03
CA ILE A 260 -17.91 4.64 -12.22
C ILE A 260 -17.76 4.42 -10.72
N TRP A 261 -16.86 3.51 -10.30
CA TRP A 261 -16.59 3.13 -8.92
C TRP A 261 -17.74 2.40 -8.22
N LEU A 262 -18.69 1.81 -8.96
CA LEU A 262 -19.87 1.17 -8.37
C LEU A 262 -19.57 -0.27 -7.98
N VAL A 263 -19.10 -1.10 -8.91
CA VAL A 263 -18.89 -2.53 -8.68
C VAL A 263 -17.47 -2.76 -8.18
N PRO A 264 -17.26 -3.16 -6.92
CA PRO A 264 -15.93 -3.50 -6.42
C PRO A 264 -15.51 -4.89 -6.87
N HIS A 265 -14.20 -5.10 -6.94
CA HIS A 265 -13.62 -6.42 -6.68
C HIS A 265 -13.42 -6.51 -5.17
N PHE A 266 -14.27 -7.26 -4.47
CA PHE A 266 -14.56 -7.06 -3.02
C PHE A 266 -13.38 -7.32 -2.06
N GLU A 267 -12.26 -7.81 -2.58
CA GLU A 267 -10.97 -7.93 -1.91
C GLU A 267 -10.54 -6.59 -1.28
N LYS A 268 -10.09 -6.62 -0.02
CA LYS A 268 -9.52 -5.44 0.65
C LYS A 268 -8.07 -5.70 1.06
N MET A 269 -7.17 -4.88 0.55
CA MET A 269 -5.73 -4.99 0.84
C MET A 269 -5.31 -3.97 1.90
N LEU A 270 -4.36 -4.36 2.75
CA LEU A 270 -3.82 -3.47 3.78
C LEU A 270 -3.17 -2.22 3.18
N TYR A 271 -2.36 -2.39 2.12
CA TYR A 271 -1.63 -1.29 1.50
C TYR A 271 -2.56 -0.27 0.83
N ASP A 272 -3.64 -0.70 0.17
CA ASP A 272 -4.60 0.21 -0.47
C ASP A 272 -5.27 1.09 0.59
N ASN A 273 -5.69 0.47 1.70
CA ASN A 273 -6.31 1.18 2.81
C ASN A 273 -5.32 2.10 3.53
N ALA A 274 -4.04 1.72 3.65
CA ALA A 274 -3.00 2.58 4.21
C ALA A 274 -2.77 3.83 3.34
N LEU A 275 -2.64 3.65 2.02
CA LEU A 275 -2.40 4.74 1.08
C LEU A 275 -3.62 5.66 0.95
N LEU A 276 -4.83 5.09 0.93
CA LEU A 276 -6.08 5.86 0.91
C LEU A 276 -6.31 6.61 2.21
N LEU A 277 -5.98 6.02 3.37
CA LEU A 277 -6.05 6.74 4.64
C LEU A 277 -5.19 8.01 4.56
N GLN A 278 -3.95 7.91 4.10
CA GLN A 278 -3.09 9.09 3.92
C GLN A 278 -3.68 10.09 2.92
N ALA A 279 -4.25 9.62 1.80
CA ALA A 279 -4.85 10.50 0.79
C ALA A 279 -6.10 11.24 1.31
N TYR A 280 -6.95 10.60 2.11
CA TYR A 280 -8.13 11.23 2.71
C TYR A 280 -7.77 12.16 3.87
N LEU A 281 -6.71 11.87 4.64
CA LEU A 281 -6.15 12.82 5.61
C LEU A 281 -5.64 14.07 4.89
N ASP A 282 -4.83 13.90 3.84
CA ASP A 282 -4.33 15.00 3.00
C ASP A 282 -5.50 15.81 2.42
N GLY A 283 -6.51 15.14 1.85
CA GLY A 283 -7.69 15.79 1.29
C GLY A 283 -8.51 16.57 2.31
N TRP A 284 -8.65 16.06 3.54
CA TRP A 284 -9.29 16.80 4.62
C TRP A 284 -8.47 18.02 5.03
N GLN A 285 -7.16 17.89 5.20
CA GLN A 285 -6.29 19.00 5.56
C GLN A 285 -6.29 20.09 4.47
N PHE A 286 -6.32 19.67 3.19
CA PHE A 286 -6.27 20.54 2.00
C PHE A 286 -7.59 21.30 1.77
N ASN A 287 -8.73 20.60 1.74
CA ASN A 287 -10.04 21.19 1.41
C ASN A 287 -10.97 21.42 2.60
N LYS A 288 -10.60 20.98 3.82
CA LYS A 288 -11.43 21.08 5.04
C LYS A 288 -12.82 20.47 4.93
N THR A 289 -12.99 19.50 4.04
CA THR A 289 -14.27 18.82 3.83
C THR A 289 -14.47 17.70 4.88
N ASP A 290 -15.47 17.82 5.75
CA ASP A 290 -15.74 16.81 6.79
C ASP A 290 -16.06 15.42 6.20
N PHE A 291 -16.53 15.36 4.95
CA PHE A 291 -16.71 14.10 4.22
C PHE A 291 -15.41 13.28 4.11
N TYR A 292 -14.28 13.93 3.83
CA TYR A 292 -12.98 13.25 3.76
C TYR A 292 -12.50 12.83 5.14
N ARG A 293 -12.73 13.65 6.17
CA ARG A 293 -12.45 13.29 7.57
C ARG A 293 -13.20 12.02 7.98
N ARG A 294 -14.50 11.95 7.71
CA ARG A 294 -15.33 10.76 8.02
C ARG A 294 -14.90 9.53 7.22
N THR A 295 -14.43 9.72 5.99
CA THR A 295 -13.90 8.63 5.16
C THR A 295 -12.57 8.11 5.71
N ALA A 296 -11.65 8.99 6.12
CA ALA A 296 -10.42 8.58 6.81
C ALA A 296 -10.74 7.80 8.11
N GLN A 297 -11.70 8.30 8.91
CA GLN A 297 -12.15 7.62 10.12
C GLN A 297 -12.74 6.22 9.83
N SER A 298 -13.50 6.06 8.74
CA SER A 298 -14.05 4.75 8.37
C SER A 298 -12.96 3.73 8.06
N ILE A 299 -11.86 4.16 7.42
CA ILE A 299 -10.69 3.31 7.15
C ILE A 299 -10.02 2.90 8.47
N VAL A 300 -9.77 3.86 9.38
CA VAL A 300 -9.18 3.57 10.70
C VAL A 300 -10.03 2.54 11.46
N HIS A 301 -11.36 2.77 11.55
CA HIS A 301 -12.27 1.83 12.22
C HIS A 301 -12.28 0.44 11.57
N TYR A 302 -12.19 0.36 10.25
CA TYR A 302 -12.09 -0.92 9.54
C TYR A 302 -10.79 -1.65 9.91
N VAL A 303 -9.65 -0.96 9.82
CA VAL A 303 -8.34 -1.57 10.08
C VAL A 303 -8.22 -2.06 11.52
N LEU A 304 -8.62 -1.24 12.49
CA LEU A 304 -8.58 -1.61 13.91
C LEU A 304 -9.54 -2.75 14.23
N ARG A 305 -10.68 -2.85 13.55
CA ARG A 305 -11.67 -3.90 13.83
C ARG A 305 -11.36 -5.22 13.14
N GLU A 306 -10.99 -5.16 11.85
CA GLU A 306 -10.98 -6.33 10.96
C GLU A 306 -9.55 -6.78 10.59
N MET A 307 -8.55 -5.89 10.63
CA MET A 307 -7.23 -6.17 10.06
C MET A 307 -6.12 -6.35 11.10
N GLN A 308 -6.42 -6.33 12.40
CA GLN A 308 -5.40 -6.66 13.41
C GLN A 308 -5.12 -8.18 13.41
N VAL A 309 -3.84 -8.54 13.46
CA VAL A 309 -3.41 -9.92 13.71
C VAL A 309 -3.97 -10.38 15.07
N PRO A 310 -4.45 -11.62 15.20
CA PRO A 310 -4.94 -12.12 16.49
C PRO A 310 -3.89 -11.94 17.59
N ARG A 311 -4.28 -11.31 18.72
CA ARG A 311 -3.37 -11.02 19.85
C ARG A 311 -2.71 -12.26 20.47
N ALA A 312 -3.31 -13.43 20.28
CA ALA A 312 -2.75 -14.70 20.71
C ALA A 312 -1.54 -15.13 19.86
N GLU A 313 -1.43 -14.66 18.62
CA GLU A 313 -0.32 -14.94 17.70
C GLU A 313 0.76 -13.86 17.79
N LEU A 314 0.37 -12.58 17.72
CA LEU A 314 1.26 -11.43 17.81
C LEU A 314 0.61 -10.29 18.61
N PRO A 315 1.35 -9.60 19.51
CA PRO A 315 0.78 -8.53 20.33
C PRO A 315 0.44 -7.24 19.56
N GLY A 316 0.85 -7.14 18.30
CA GLY A 316 0.55 -6.06 17.37
C GLY A 316 0.91 -6.44 15.94
N GLY A 317 0.42 -5.67 14.98
CA GLY A 317 0.57 -5.93 13.55
C GLY A 317 -0.78 -6.09 12.84
N PHE A 318 -0.73 -5.99 11.52
CA PHE A 318 -1.90 -6.02 10.66
C PHE A 318 -1.78 -7.12 9.59
N CYS A 319 -2.90 -7.81 9.36
CA CYS A 319 -3.09 -8.82 8.33
C CYS A 319 -2.91 -8.21 6.92
N ALA A 320 -2.48 -9.03 5.97
CA ALA A 320 -2.18 -8.61 4.61
C ALA A 320 -3.44 -8.24 3.81
N ALA A 321 -4.48 -9.07 3.89
CA ALA A 321 -5.68 -8.93 3.07
C ALA A 321 -6.94 -9.53 3.73
N GLN A 322 -8.10 -9.08 3.25
CA GLN A 322 -9.40 -9.71 3.43
C GLN A 322 -9.92 -10.17 2.07
N ASP A 323 -10.39 -11.42 2.02
CA ASP A 323 -10.86 -12.10 0.81
C ASP A 323 -12.10 -11.40 0.21
N ALA A 324 -12.27 -11.52 -1.11
CA ALA A 324 -13.46 -11.09 -1.82
C ALA A 324 -14.63 -12.07 -1.63
N ASP A 325 -14.32 -13.35 -1.44
CA ASP A 325 -15.30 -14.44 -1.37
C ASP A 325 -15.78 -14.70 0.06
N SER A 326 -17.08 -14.95 0.18
CA SER A 326 -17.66 -15.57 1.38
C SER A 326 -18.65 -16.64 0.97
N GLU A 327 -18.58 -17.81 1.61
CA GLU A 327 -19.36 -19.00 1.22
C GLU A 327 -19.11 -19.44 -0.24
N GLY A 328 -17.94 -19.15 -0.80
CA GLY A 328 -17.58 -19.47 -2.19
C GLY A 328 -18.21 -18.55 -3.24
N GLU A 329 -18.79 -17.42 -2.82
CA GLU A 329 -19.39 -16.42 -3.69
C GLU A 329 -18.78 -15.04 -3.43
N GLU A 330 -18.29 -14.37 -4.48
CA GLU A 330 -17.71 -13.03 -4.40
C GLU A 330 -18.76 -12.00 -3.95
N GLY A 331 -18.43 -11.17 -2.96
CA GLY A 331 -19.26 -10.03 -2.56
C GLY A 331 -20.51 -10.36 -1.76
N ARG A 332 -20.86 -11.65 -1.58
CA ARG A 332 -22.07 -12.11 -0.85
C ARG A 332 -22.22 -11.48 0.54
N PHE A 333 -21.11 -11.32 1.26
CA PHE A 333 -21.11 -10.68 2.58
C PHE A 333 -21.54 -9.21 2.53
N PHE A 334 -21.28 -8.49 1.43
CA PHE A 334 -21.36 -7.04 1.32
C PHE A 334 -22.65 -6.54 0.66
N VAL A 335 -23.28 -7.33 -0.22
CA VAL A 335 -24.45 -6.92 -1.01
C VAL A 335 -25.78 -7.13 -0.27
N TRP A 336 -26.83 -6.43 -0.71
CA TRP A 336 -28.12 -6.38 -0.02
C TRP A 336 -29.32 -6.53 -0.96
N SER A 337 -30.35 -7.23 -0.49
CA SER A 337 -31.69 -7.11 -1.10
C SER A 337 -32.43 -5.89 -0.52
N GLN A 338 -33.32 -5.27 -1.31
CA GLN A 338 -34.15 -4.17 -0.80
C GLN A 338 -35.07 -4.64 0.35
N SER A 339 -35.62 -5.85 0.25
CA SER A 339 -36.46 -6.44 1.29
C SER A 339 -35.72 -6.58 2.61
N GLU A 340 -34.48 -7.07 2.57
CA GLU A 340 -33.64 -7.21 3.77
C GLU A 340 -33.38 -5.86 4.45
N ILE A 341 -33.00 -4.83 3.67
CA ILE A 341 -32.82 -3.46 4.21
C ILE A 341 -34.12 -2.97 4.86
N ARG A 342 -35.26 -3.19 4.21
CA ARG A 342 -36.56 -2.80 4.77
C ARG A 342 -36.87 -3.53 6.06
N ASP A 343 -36.65 -4.84 6.12
CA ASP A 343 -36.94 -5.66 7.28
C ASP A 343 -36.09 -5.22 8.48
N VAL A 344 -34.78 -5.01 8.28
CA VAL A 344 -33.87 -4.53 9.34
C VAL A 344 -34.25 -3.14 9.85
N LEU A 345 -34.66 -2.23 8.94
CA LEU A 345 -34.98 -0.84 9.30
C LEU A 345 -36.44 -0.60 9.71
N SER A 346 -37.35 -1.56 9.45
CA SER A 346 -38.78 -1.48 9.80
C SER A 346 -39.04 -1.38 11.31
N GLY A 347 -38.12 -1.91 12.13
CA GLY A 347 -38.16 -1.84 13.59
C GLY A 347 -37.45 -0.60 14.17
N SER A 348 -37.12 0.41 13.37
CA SER A 348 -36.35 1.56 13.87
C SER A 348 -37.22 2.55 14.66
N GLU A 349 -36.78 2.89 15.88
CA GLU A 349 -37.39 3.92 16.74
C GLU A 349 -37.37 5.35 16.16
N LEU A 350 -36.83 5.51 14.94
CA LEU A 350 -36.51 6.79 14.28
C LEU A 350 -37.58 7.25 13.25
N GLY A 351 -38.63 6.43 13.02
CA GLY A 351 -39.85 6.78 12.26
C GLY A 351 -40.21 5.82 11.12
N ASN A 352 -41.43 5.94 10.58
CA ASN A 352 -42.02 4.99 9.61
C ASN A 352 -41.46 5.05 8.16
N ASP A 353 -40.55 5.98 7.83
CA ASP A 353 -40.03 6.20 6.44
C ASP A 353 -38.50 5.94 6.31
N ASP A 354 -37.86 5.36 7.33
CA ASP A 354 -36.41 5.26 7.42
C ASP A 354 -35.76 4.39 6.33
N SER A 355 -36.40 3.27 5.98
CA SER A 355 -35.93 2.43 4.89
C SER A 355 -35.96 3.16 3.55
N ARG A 356 -36.98 3.99 3.31
CA ARG A 356 -37.09 4.79 2.06
C ARG A 356 -36.03 5.90 2.00
N LEU A 357 -35.75 6.54 3.14
CA LEU A 357 -34.66 7.49 3.24
C LEU A 357 -33.32 6.83 2.93
N PHE A 358 -33.04 5.68 3.54
CA PHE A 358 -31.82 4.93 3.31
C PHE A 358 -31.71 4.47 1.84
N GLU A 359 -32.79 3.95 1.27
CA GLU A 359 -32.83 3.52 -0.14
C GLU A 359 -32.47 4.67 -1.08
N ARG A 360 -33.03 5.86 -0.84
CA ARG A 360 -32.76 7.05 -1.66
C ARG A 360 -31.34 7.59 -1.46
N ALA A 361 -30.79 7.48 -0.24
CA ALA A 361 -29.43 7.89 0.06
C ALA A 361 -28.39 6.95 -0.57
N TYR A 362 -28.63 5.63 -0.48
CA TYR A 362 -27.65 4.61 -0.81
C TYR A 362 -27.86 3.88 -2.15
N GLY A 363 -28.69 4.44 -3.03
CA GLY A 363 -28.91 3.91 -4.38
C GLY A 363 -29.57 2.53 -4.43
N VAL A 364 -30.36 2.18 -3.41
CA VAL A 364 -31.02 0.87 -3.33
C VAL A 364 -32.26 0.83 -4.20
N THR A 365 -32.36 -0.20 -5.05
CA THR A 365 -33.52 -0.44 -5.91
C THR A 365 -34.10 -1.85 -5.71
N SER A 366 -35.32 -2.07 -6.18
CA SER A 366 -35.98 -3.38 -6.08
C SER A 366 -35.33 -4.46 -6.97
N GLY A 367 -34.70 -4.05 -8.08
CA GLY A 367 -34.03 -4.97 -9.02
C GLY A 367 -32.54 -5.17 -8.75
N GLY A 368 -31.99 -4.47 -7.75
CA GLY A 368 -30.55 -4.38 -7.55
C GLY A 368 -29.87 -3.40 -8.52
N ASN A 369 -28.64 -3.03 -8.19
CA ASN A 369 -27.74 -2.29 -9.08
C ASN A 369 -26.56 -3.17 -9.57
N TRP A 370 -26.49 -4.43 -9.12
CA TRP A 370 -25.53 -5.44 -9.55
C TRP A 370 -26.07 -6.85 -9.28
N GLU A 371 -26.17 -7.70 -10.31
CA GLU A 371 -26.57 -9.12 -10.20
C GLU A 371 -27.80 -9.40 -9.31
N GLY A 372 -28.85 -8.57 -9.44
CA GLY A 372 -30.07 -8.70 -8.65
C GLY A 372 -29.97 -8.22 -7.20
N HIS A 373 -28.80 -7.76 -6.77
CA HIS A 373 -28.51 -7.24 -5.44
C HIS A 373 -28.09 -5.77 -5.49
N ASN A 374 -28.03 -5.13 -4.33
CA ASN A 374 -27.60 -3.74 -4.19
C ASN A 374 -26.24 -3.68 -3.53
N ILE A 375 -25.31 -3.05 -4.23
CA ILE A 375 -24.09 -2.48 -3.68
C ILE A 375 -24.44 -1.09 -3.18
N LEU A 376 -24.18 -0.82 -1.91
CA LEU A 376 -24.45 0.50 -1.33
C LEU A 376 -23.47 1.52 -1.92
N ASN A 377 -23.99 2.62 -2.44
CA ASN A 377 -23.20 3.74 -2.95
C ASN A 377 -23.92 5.06 -2.63
N LEU A 378 -23.30 6.22 -2.80
CA LEU A 378 -23.95 7.53 -2.62
C LEU A 378 -24.15 8.21 -3.98
N PRO A 379 -25.30 8.02 -4.67
CA PRO A 379 -25.54 8.67 -5.97
C PRO A 379 -25.47 10.20 -5.89
N LYS A 380 -25.84 10.77 -4.73
CA LYS A 380 -25.79 12.20 -4.44
C LYS A 380 -24.99 12.43 -3.17
N THR A 381 -24.38 13.61 -3.05
CA THR A 381 -23.78 14.02 -1.77
C THR A 381 -24.88 14.20 -0.72
N ILE A 382 -24.55 14.00 0.55
CA ILE A 382 -25.48 14.20 1.67
C ILE A 382 -26.00 15.64 1.69
N ALA A 383 -25.15 16.62 1.36
CA ALA A 383 -25.54 18.01 1.17
C ALA A 383 -26.64 18.18 0.08
N ALA A 384 -26.48 17.53 -1.07
CA ALA A 384 -27.44 17.61 -2.17
C ALA A 384 -28.77 16.92 -1.81
N LEU A 385 -28.71 15.74 -1.18
CA LEU A 385 -29.89 15.03 -0.72
C LEU A 385 -30.62 15.81 0.39
N GLY A 386 -29.89 16.41 1.32
CA GLY A 386 -30.44 17.27 2.37
C GLY A 386 -31.25 18.43 1.80
N ARG A 387 -30.74 19.11 0.76
CA ARG A 387 -31.48 20.17 0.04
C ARG A 387 -32.77 19.66 -0.58
N GLU A 388 -32.77 18.48 -1.19
CA GLU A 388 -33.98 17.88 -1.78
C GLU A 388 -35.03 17.49 -0.75
N LEU A 389 -34.59 17.08 0.45
CA LEU A 389 -35.46 16.64 1.54
C LEU A 389 -35.84 17.78 2.50
N GLY A 390 -35.28 18.98 2.32
CA GLY A 390 -35.46 20.09 3.26
C GLY A 390 -34.84 19.83 4.64
N MET A 391 -33.78 19.01 4.70
CA MET A 391 -33.07 18.64 5.93
C MET A 391 -31.67 19.26 5.95
N ALA A 392 -31.24 19.75 7.12
CA ALA A 392 -29.85 20.16 7.30
C ALA A 392 -28.90 18.97 7.11
N GLU A 393 -27.76 19.20 6.44
CA GLU A 393 -26.79 18.16 6.13
C GLU A 393 -26.34 17.37 7.36
N THR A 394 -26.05 18.08 8.46
CA THR A 394 -25.63 17.47 9.74
C THR A 394 -26.70 16.58 10.35
N ALA A 395 -27.97 17.00 10.30
CA ALA A 395 -29.09 16.21 10.80
C ALA A 395 -29.35 14.97 9.93
N LEU A 396 -29.21 15.09 8.61
CA LEU A 396 -29.33 13.96 7.69
C LEU A 396 -28.19 12.95 7.89
N GLU A 397 -26.94 13.42 8.00
CA GLU A 397 -25.78 12.57 8.28
C GLU A 397 -25.93 11.81 9.60
N GLN A 398 -26.34 12.50 10.68
CA GLN A 398 -26.61 11.85 11.98
C GLN A 398 -27.66 10.74 11.85
N LYS A 399 -28.77 11.01 11.13
CA LYS A 399 -29.81 10.02 10.91
C LYS A 399 -29.29 8.83 10.08
N LEU A 400 -28.61 9.08 8.97
CA LEU A 400 -28.04 8.02 8.13
C LEU A 400 -26.98 7.20 8.89
N SER A 401 -26.21 7.82 9.78
CA SER A 401 -25.24 7.11 10.62
C SER A 401 -25.89 6.06 11.51
N LEU A 402 -27.02 6.39 12.15
CA LEU A 402 -27.76 5.43 12.98
C LEU A 402 -28.30 4.26 12.14
N LEU A 403 -28.76 4.53 10.92
CA LEU A 403 -29.25 3.49 10.02
C LEU A 403 -28.11 2.58 9.53
N ARG A 404 -26.95 3.16 9.19
CA ARG A 404 -25.74 2.40 8.86
C ARG A 404 -25.32 1.47 10.00
N THR A 405 -25.30 1.97 11.24
CA THR A 405 -24.98 1.13 12.42
C THR A 405 -25.93 -0.05 12.53
N LYS A 406 -27.25 0.15 12.37
CA LYS A 406 -28.23 -0.96 12.44
C LYS A 406 -27.99 -2.03 11.37
N LEU A 407 -27.76 -1.60 10.13
CA LEU A 407 -27.45 -2.52 9.03
C LEU A 407 -26.11 -3.23 9.24
N PHE A 408 -25.10 -2.53 9.76
CA PHE A 408 -23.82 -3.13 10.09
C PHE A 408 -23.93 -4.20 11.18
N GLU A 409 -24.67 -3.95 12.26
CA GLU A 409 -24.93 -4.95 13.30
C GLU A 409 -25.70 -6.17 12.76
N HIS A 410 -26.62 -5.95 11.82
CA HIS A 410 -27.27 -7.06 11.13
C HIS A 410 -26.28 -7.87 10.28
N ARG A 411 -25.43 -7.20 9.49
CA ARG A 411 -24.43 -7.82 8.60
C ARG A 411 -23.43 -8.69 9.35
N LYS A 412 -23.07 -8.35 10.59
CA LYS A 412 -22.17 -9.15 11.44
C LYS A 412 -22.65 -10.59 11.68
N ASN A 413 -23.93 -10.89 11.48
CA ASN A 413 -24.47 -12.24 11.61
C ASN A 413 -24.25 -13.11 10.35
N ARG A 414 -23.74 -12.53 9.26
CA ARG A 414 -23.35 -13.26 8.05
C ARG A 414 -21.96 -13.89 8.23
N ILE A 415 -21.64 -14.89 7.40
CA ILE A 415 -20.29 -15.45 7.36
C ILE A 415 -19.35 -14.40 6.76
N ALA A 416 -18.35 -13.98 7.52
CA ALA A 416 -17.38 -12.99 7.08
C ALA A 416 -16.38 -13.60 6.07
N PRO A 417 -15.85 -12.80 5.12
CA PRO A 417 -14.76 -13.24 4.25
C PRO A 417 -13.52 -13.63 5.07
N GLY A 418 -12.73 -14.56 4.53
CA GLY A 418 -11.45 -14.95 5.11
C GLY A 418 -10.45 -13.79 5.20
N ARG A 419 -9.42 -13.95 6.02
CA ARG A 419 -8.28 -13.02 6.08
C ARG A 419 -7.00 -13.78 5.83
N ASP A 420 -6.09 -13.19 5.06
CA ASP A 420 -4.71 -13.63 5.05
C ASP A 420 -3.99 -12.96 6.23
N GLU A 421 -3.83 -13.72 7.31
CA GLU A 421 -3.30 -13.22 8.59
C GLU A 421 -1.79 -12.99 8.59
N LYS A 422 -1.12 -13.20 7.44
CA LYS A 422 0.30 -12.85 7.32
C LYS A 422 0.49 -11.36 7.45
N LEU A 423 1.53 -11.00 8.18
CA LEU A 423 2.02 -9.64 8.30
C LEU A 423 3.13 -9.46 7.26
N ILE A 424 2.97 -8.52 6.33
CA ILE A 424 4.04 -8.10 5.41
C ILE A 424 4.61 -6.78 5.91
N VAL A 425 5.93 -6.69 6.09
CA VAL A 425 6.59 -5.57 6.77
C VAL A 425 6.41 -4.26 6.00
N ALA A 426 6.58 -4.26 4.67
CA ALA A 426 6.34 -3.08 3.84
C ALA A 426 4.91 -2.53 4.02
N TRP A 427 3.90 -3.39 3.99
CA TRP A 427 2.49 -2.99 4.08
C TRP A 427 2.13 -2.52 5.49
N ASN A 428 2.73 -3.14 6.50
CA ASN A 428 2.61 -2.68 7.87
C ASN A 428 3.31 -1.34 8.06
N GLY A 429 4.46 -1.10 7.43
CA GLY A 429 5.11 0.21 7.39
C GLY A 429 4.17 1.29 6.86
N LEU A 430 3.55 1.06 5.69
CA LEU A 430 2.56 1.99 5.14
C LEU A 430 1.40 2.25 6.11
N MET A 431 0.86 1.21 6.76
CA MET A 431 -0.26 1.34 7.68
C MET A 431 0.14 2.03 9.00
N ILE A 432 1.32 1.72 9.54
CA ILE A 432 1.87 2.38 10.75
C ILE A 432 2.03 3.87 10.48
N SER A 433 2.62 4.26 9.35
CA SER A 433 2.72 5.66 8.93
C SER A 433 1.33 6.32 8.85
N ALA A 434 0.37 5.65 8.21
CA ALA A 434 -0.98 6.17 8.05
C ALA A 434 -1.72 6.35 9.40
N LEU A 435 -1.60 5.40 10.32
CA LEU A 435 -2.22 5.45 11.64
C LEU A 435 -1.53 6.42 12.60
N ALA A 436 -0.20 6.57 12.52
CA ALA A 436 0.53 7.59 13.26
C ALA A 436 0.04 9.00 12.87
N ARG A 437 -0.07 9.25 11.56
CA ARG A 437 -0.67 10.50 11.03
C ARG A 437 -2.12 10.65 11.45
N ALA A 438 -2.94 9.61 11.33
CA ALA A 438 -4.35 9.64 11.73
C ALA A 438 -4.50 9.98 13.22
N GLY A 439 -3.64 9.45 14.09
CA GLY A 439 -3.68 9.74 15.51
C GLY A 439 -3.46 11.22 15.84
N LEU A 440 -2.63 11.92 15.05
CA LEU A 440 -2.44 13.36 15.19
C LEU A 440 -3.58 14.16 14.55
N VAL A 441 -3.90 13.84 13.30
CA VAL A 441 -4.80 14.61 12.43
C VAL A 441 -6.26 14.45 12.88
N LEU A 442 -6.66 13.27 13.35
CA LEU A 442 -8.02 12.97 13.81
C LEU A 442 -8.19 13.00 15.33
N ASP A 443 -7.11 13.22 16.08
CA ASP A 443 -7.04 13.06 17.55
C ASP A 443 -7.46 11.64 18.01
N ASP A 444 -6.98 10.62 17.30
CA ASP A 444 -7.30 9.21 17.53
C ASP A 444 -6.14 8.47 18.23
N GLN A 445 -6.22 8.41 19.55
CA GLN A 445 -5.20 7.74 20.36
C GLN A 445 -5.16 6.22 20.17
N GLU A 446 -6.28 5.59 19.80
CA GLU A 446 -6.31 4.15 19.57
C GLU A 446 -5.52 3.78 18.31
N ALA A 447 -5.69 4.58 17.25
CA ALA A 447 -4.91 4.46 16.01
C ALA A 447 -3.40 4.59 16.28
N LEU A 448 -2.97 5.63 17.00
CA LEU A 448 -1.57 5.83 17.33
C LEU A 448 -0.99 4.67 18.16
N GLN A 449 -1.72 4.21 19.17
CA GLN A 449 -1.28 3.08 20.00
C GLN A 449 -1.20 1.77 19.20
N ALA A 450 -2.09 1.54 18.24
CA ALA A 450 -2.01 0.39 17.35
C ALA A 450 -0.76 0.44 16.46
N ALA A 451 -0.46 1.61 15.90
CA ALA A 451 0.76 1.86 15.11
C ALA A 451 2.03 1.57 15.94
N GLN A 452 2.11 2.11 17.15
CA GLN A 452 3.24 1.88 18.07
C GLN A 452 3.44 0.41 18.44
N ARG A 453 2.34 -0.34 18.70
CA ARG A 453 2.42 -1.77 19.00
C ARG A 453 2.95 -2.57 17.81
N ALA A 454 2.43 -2.30 16.61
CA ALA A 454 2.88 -2.97 15.39
C ALA A 454 4.38 -2.71 15.12
N ALA A 455 4.84 -1.46 15.25
CA ALA A 455 6.24 -1.11 15.06
C ALA A 455 7.17 -1.79 16.08
N ARG A 456 6.78 -1.86 17.36
CA ARG A 456 7.56 -2.56 18.39
C ARG A 456 7.74 -4.04 18.07
N VAL A 457 6.68 -4.73 17.65
CA VAL A 457 6.76 -6.15 17.28
C VAL A 457 7.76 -6.38 16.14
N ILE A 458 7.70 -5.54 15.09
CA ILE A 458 8.60 -5.67 13.94
C ILE A 458 10.05 -5.38 14.34
N LEU A 459 10.29 -4.36 15.18
CA LEU A 459 11.63 -4.02 15.67
C LEU A 459 12.21 -5.12 16.56
N ASP A 460 11.44 -5.59 17.54
CA ASP A 460 11.89 -6.66 18.44
C ASP A 460 12.23 -7.93 17.65
N MET A 461 11.46 -8.23 16.60
CA MET A 461 11.75 -9.33 15.67
C MET A 461 13.04 -9.07 14.90
N ALA A 462 13.21 -7.89 14.31
CA ALA A 462 14.39 -7.52 13.54
C ALA A 462 15.69 -7.58 14.38
N GLU A 463 15.62 -7.15 15.63
CA GLU A 463 16.73 -7.20 16.59
C GLU A 463 17.12 -8.65 16.96
N SER A 464 16.16 -9.58 16.91
CA SER A 464 16.39 -11.00 17.22
C SER A 464 16.97 -11.81 16.04
N LEU A 465 16.91 -11.27 14.82
CA LEU A 465 17.27 -11.99 13.59
C LEU A 465 18.64 -11.53 13.06
N PRO A 466 19.50 -12.46 12.61
CA PRO A 466 20.85 -12.12 12.13
C PRO A 466 20.84 -11.29 10.84
N TYR A 467 19.75 -11.35 10.08
CA TYR A 467 19.55 -10.64 8.82
C TYR A 467 18.70 -9.37 8.95
N GLY A 468 18.32 -8.96 10.18
CA GLY A 468 17.50 -7.78 10.42
C GLY A 468 16.01 -8.05 10.13
N LEU A 469 15.37 -7.17 9.36
CA LEU A 469 13.94 -7.25 9.10
C LEU A 469 13.57 -8.56 8.38
N PRO A 470 12.51 -9.27 8.81
CA PRO A 470 11.86 -10.26 7.97
C PRO A 470 11.01 -9.57 6.88
N HIS A 471 10.72 -10.28 5.80
CA HIS A 471 9.72 -9.80 4.83
C HIS A 471 8.30 -10.01 5.35
N SER A 472 8.02 -11.23 5.84
CA SER A 472 6.71 -11.59 6.35
C SER A 472 6.76 -12.31 7.70
N ILE A 473 5.65 -12.26 8.44
CA ILE A 473 5.48 -12.96 9.72
C ILE A 473 4.14 -13.68 9.68
N GLN A 474 4.16 -15.00 9.88
CA GLN A 474 2.97 -15.86 9.88
C GLN A 474 2.92 -16.66 11.17
N LYS A 475 1.81 -16.59 11.91
CA LYS A 475 1.65 -17.29 13.21
C LYS A 475 2.80 -16.99 14.19
N GLY A 476 3.24 -15.74 14.21
CA GLY A 476 4.37 -15.26 15.02
C GLY A 476 5.76 -15.72 14.57
N GLN A 477 5.88 -16.39 13.42
CA GLN A 477 7.16 -16.87 12.89
C GLN A 477 7.60 -16.01 11.69
N PRO A 478 8.83 -15.45 11.71
CA PRO A 478 9.36 -14.70 10.58
C PRO A 478 9.68 -15.61 9.39
N LYS A 479 9.50 -15.07 8.18
CA LYS A 479 9.73 -15.75 6.90
C LYS A 479 10.43 -14.80 5.94
N HIS A 480 11.47 -15.34 5.30
CA HIS A 480 12.34 -14.65 4.35
C HIS A 480 13.04 -13.40 4.92
N GLY A 481 14.16 -13.00 4.32
CA GLY A 481 14.76 -11.70 4.62
C GLY A 481 13.98 -10.58 3.92
N ALA A 482 13.99 -9.39 4.51
CA ALA A 482 13.34 -8.21 3.94
C ALA A 482 13.86 -7.82 2.55
N TYR A 483 12.97 -7.27 1.73
CA TYR A 483 13.28 -6.58 0.48
C TYR A 483 13.38 -5.06 0.71
N LEU A 484 13.76 -4.33 -0.34
CA LEU A 484 13.99 -2.88 -0.26
C LEU A 484 12.77 -2.08 0.21
N ASP A 485 11.58 -2.47 -0.23
CA ASP A 485 10.31 -1.85 0.15
C ASP A 485 9.96 -2.03 1.62
N ASP A 486 10.31 -3.18 2.22
CA ASP A 486 10.18 -3.41 3.66
C ASP A 486 11.00 -2.38 4.45
N TYR A 487 12.26 -2.15 4.05
CA TYR A 487 13.10 -1.13 4.67
C TYR A 487 12.54 0.28 4.45
N GLY A 488 12.24 0.65 3.20
CA GLY A 488 11.77 2.00 2.87
C GLY A 488 10.49 2.37 3.61
N CYS A 489 9.46 1.53 3.52
CA CYS A 489 8.17 1.79 4.16
C CYS A 489 8.27 1.75 5.69
N PHE A 490 9.07 0.85 6.25
CA PHE A 490 9.20 0.73 7.69
C PHE A 490 10.05 1.86 8.31
N LEU A 491 11.11 2.31 7.63
CA LEU A 491 11.88 3.48 8.05
C LEU A 491 11.00 4.73 8.07
N GLU A 492 10.16 4.94 7.04
CA GLU A 492 9.20 6.04 7.04
C GLU A 492 8.24 5.94 8.24
N ALA A 493 7.76 4.74 8.57
CA ALA A 493 6.90 4.51 9.73
C ALA A 493 7.55 4.89 11.06
N LEU A 494 8.83 4.59 11.26
CA LEU A 494 9.57 5.00 12.47
C LEU A 494 9.68 6.52 12.58
N ILE A 495 9.87 7.20 11.45
CA ILE A 495 9.93 8.65 11.40
C ILE A 495 8.57 9.27 11.70
N GLU A 496 7.49 8.77 11.09
CA GLU A 496 6.12 9.25 11.37
C GLU A 496 5.71 9.00 12.83
N LEU A 497 6.14 7.88 13.44
CA LEU A 497 5.94 7.64 14.86
C LEU A 497 6.68 8.66 15.73
N PHE A 498 7.95 8.98 15.41
CA PHE A 498 8.68 10.05 16.08
C PHE A 498 7.99 11.40 15.96
N LEU A 499 7.48 11.74 14.77
CA LEU A 499 6.70 12.97 14.56
C LEU A 499 5.41 12.98 15.40
N ALA A 500 4.80 11.81 15.61
CA ALA A 500 3.55 11.69 16.35
C ALA A 500 3.72 11.72 17.87
N ASP A 501 4.67 10.95 18.42
CA ASP A 501 4.80 10.77 19.86
C ASP A 501 6.06 11.38 20.47
N GLY A 502 6.97 11.91 19.66
CA GLY A 502 8.22 12.54 20.09
C GLY A 502 9.19 11.62 20.84
N ASP A 503 9.05 10.29 20.73
CA ASP A 503 9.98 9.33 21.34
C ASP A 503 11.22 9.15 20.43
N PRO A 504 12.41 9.63 20.85
CA PRO A 504 13.62 9.52 20.04
C PRO A 504 14.11 8.08 19.87
N SER A 505 13.54 7.11 20.60
CA SER A 505 13.87 5.69 20.45
C SER A 505 13.60 5.18 19.03
N TRP A 506 12.57 5.70 18.35
CA TRP A 506 12.26 5.34 16.96
C TRP A 506 13.40 5.69 16.01
N LEU A 507 13.98 6.88 16.15
CA LEU A 507 15.13 7.31 15.34
C LEU A 507 16.36 6.45 15.64
N SER A 508 16.63 6.17 16.92
CA SER A 508 17.79 5.35 17.30
C SER A 508 17.71 3.92 16.75
N ARG A 509 16.51 3.37 16.65
CA ARG A 509 16.26 2.04 16.07
C ARG A 509 16.20 2.03 14.54
N ALA A 510 16.04 3.20 13.91
CA ALA A 510 16.16 3.33 12.46
C ALA A 510 17.63 3.22 11.99
N VAL A 511 18.60 3.69 12.78
CA VAL A 511 20.04 3.67 12.43
C VAL A 511 20.55 2.29 11.98
N PRO A 512 20.43 1.19 12.76
CA PRO A 512 20.93 -0.10 12.33
C PRO A 512 20.23 -0.66 11.08
N LEU A 513 18.98 -0.23 10.82
CA LEU A 513 18.26 -0.59 9.60
C LEU A 513 18.81 0.17 8.39
N ILE A 514 19.09 1.48 8.54
CA ILE A 514 19.74 2.30 7.50
C ILE A 514 21.14 1.76 7.20
N ASP A 515 21.94 1.45 8.21
CA ASP A 515 23.29 0.89 8.01
C ASP A 515 23.25 -0.40 7.21
N ARG A 516 22.31 -1.30 7.52
CA ARG A 516 22.13 -2.56 6.79
C ARG A 516 21.64 -2.32 5.36
N LEU A 517 20.64 -1.45 5.19
CA LEU A 517 20.14 -1.05 3.88
C LEU A 517 21.27 -0.57 2.97
N VAL A 518 22.12 0.33 3.48
CA VAL A 518 23.26 0.85 2.73
C VAL A 518 24.28 -0.25 2.44
N ASN A 519 24.64 -1.07 3.42
CA ASN A 519 25.66 -2.11 3.23
C ASN A 519 25.23 -3.25 2.30
N GLU A 520 23.94 -3.58 2.25
CA GLU A 520 23.46 -4.77 1.55
C GLU A 520 22.72 -4.48 0.24
N PHE A 521 22.11 -3.30 0.10
CA PHE A 521 21.23 -2.99 -1.02
C PHE A 521 21.73 -1.84 -1.91
N HIS A 522 22.59 -0.94 -1.43
CA HIS A 522 23.04 0.23 -2.20
C HIS A 522 23.82 -0.18 -3.46
N ASP A 523 23.63 0.57 -4.53
CA ASP A 523 24.34 0.41 -5.80
C ASP A 523 25.42 1.50 -5.94
N ASP A 524 26.61 1.23 -5.41
CA ASP A 524 27.76 2.16 -5.42
C ASP A 524 28.14 2.67 -6.82
N GLU A 525 27.80 1.95 -7.88
CA GLU A 525 28.17 2.32 -9.25
C GLU A 525 27.23 3.35 -9.90
N GLN A 526 25.95 3.34 -9.52
CA GLN A 526 24.90 4.06 -10.26
C GLN A 526 23.92 4.82 -9.37
N GLY A 527 24.05 4.70 -8.04
CA GLY A 527 23.11 5.25 -7.09
C GLY A 527 21.82 4.43 -6.99
N GLY A 528 21.07 4.70 -5.92
CA GLY A 528 19.88 3.93 -5.58
C GLY A 528 20.19 2.58 -4.95
N PHE A 529 19.17 1.73 -4.88
CA PHE A 529 19.22 0.47 -4.17
C PHE A 529 18.61 -0.65 -5.01
N TYR A 530 19.20 -1.84 -4.91
CA TYR A 530 18.65 -3.08 -5.44
C TYR A 530 17.44 -3.52 -4.61
N PHE A 531 16.49 -4.23 -5.23
CA PHE A 531 15.30 -4.74 -4.54
C PHE A 531 15.62 -5.83 -3.50
N THR A 532 16.63 -6.67 -3.77
CA THR A 532 17.05 -7.77 -2.90
C THR A 532 18.39 -7.47 -2.22
N SER A 533 18.65 -8.05 -1.04
CA SER A 533 19.95 -7.97 -0.38
C SER A 533 21.05 -8.65 -1.22
N SER A 534 22.27 -8.13 -1.16
CA SER A 534 23.46 -8.79 -1.73
C SER A 534 23.79 -10.15 -1.10
N GLN A 535 23.20 -10.46 0.06
CA GLN A 535 23.31 -11.75 0.75
C GLN A 535 22.14 -12.70 0.44
N ALA A 536 21.16 -12.28 -0.36
CA ALA A 536 20.00 -13.10 -0.72
C ALA A 536 20.36 -14.26 -1.67
N GLU A 537 19.39 -15.14 -1.90
CA GLU A 537 19.48 -16.19 -2.95
C GLU A 537 19.89 -15.55 -4.28
N LYS A 538 20.87 -16.16 -4.97
CA LYS A 538 21.30 -15.67 -6.29
C LYS A 538 20.31 -16.11 -7.36
N LEU A 539 19.54 -15.16 -7.85
CA LEU A 539 18.58 -15.32 -8.95
C LEU A 539 19.16 -14.78 -10.27
N ILE A 540 18.34 -14.79 -11.34
CA ILE A 540 18.72 -14.36 -12.70
C ILE A 540 19.24 -12.91 -12.72
N SER A 541 18.59 -12.01 -11.99
CA SER A 541 18.99 -10.61 -11.88
C SER A 541 18.52 -10.02 -10.55
N ARG A 542 19.13 -8.90 -10.16
CA ARG A 542 18.64 -8.02 -9.09
C ARG A 542 18.11 -6.76 -9.75
N SER A 543 16.82 -6.49 -9.58
CA SER A 543 16.18 -5.28 -10.10
C SER A 543 16.54 -4.06 -9.23
N ARG A 544 16.53 -2.88 -9.84
CA ARG A 544 16.50 -1.59 -9.13
C ARG A 544 15.16 -0.95 -9.45
N ASP A 545 14.15 -1.34 -8.68
CA ASP A 545 12.80 -0.88 -8.94
C ASP A 545 12.63 0.57 -8.48
N PHE A 546 12.41 1.45 -9.45
CA PHE A 546 12.07 2.87 -9.25
C PHE A 546 10.61 3.17 -9.63
N GLN A 547 9.89 2.17 -10.13
CA GLN A 547 8.54 2.32 -10.61
C GLN A 547 7.54 2.01 -9.49
N ASP A 548 6.76 3.02 -9.14
CA ASP A 548 5.60 2.83 -8.28
C ASP A 548 4.61 1.87 -8.95
N ASN A 549 4.08 0.95 -8.16
CA ASN A 549 3.02 0.03 -8.53
C ASN A 549 1.77 0.37 -7.69
N VAL A 550 0.97 -0.62 -7.31
CA VAL A 550 -0.09 -0.44 -6.30
C VAL A 550 0.47 -0.01 -4.93
N THR A 551 1.77 -0.17 -4.72
CA THR A 551 2.57 0.35 -3.60
C THR A 551 3.71 1.23 -4.11
N PRO A 552 4.28 2.11 -3.28
CA PRO A 552 5.48 2.85 -3.65
C PRO A 552 6.63 1.90 -4.01
N SER A 553 7.49 2.31 -4.94
CA SER A 553 8.75 1.59 -5.16
C SER A 553 9.64 1.68 -3.93
N GLY A 554 10.45 0.64 -3.69
CA GLY A 554 11.36 0.62 -2.55
C GLY A 554 12.34 1.79 -2.56
N ASN A 555 12.85 2.16 -3.74
CA ASN A 555 13.71 3.34 -3.89
C ASN A 555 12.99 4.64 -3.51
N ALA A 556 11.76 4.84 -3.99
CA ALA A 556 11.00 6.04 -3.64
C ALA A 556 10.72 6.14 -2.13
N ALA A 557 10.36 5.02 -1.48
CA ALA A 557 10.11 4.98 -0.04
C ALA A 557 11.39 5.27 0.76
N VAL A 558 12.53 4.69 0.36
CA VAL A 558 13.84 4.98 0.96
C VAL A 558 14.21 6.45 0.81
N ALA A 559 14.04 7.05 -0.36
CA ALA A 559 14.34 8.48 -0.56
C ALA A 559 13.51 9.37 0.37
N ASN A 560 12.20 9.11 0.49
CA ASN A 560 11.33 9.85 1.41
C ASN A 560 11.78 9.70 2.88
N ALA A 561 12.09 8.47 3.31
CA ALA A 561 12.54 8.20 4.68
C ALA A 561 13.89 8.88 4.98
N LEU A 562 14.89 8.71 4.12
CA LEU A 562 16.22 9.26 4.33
C LEU A 562 16.26 10.79 4.29
N LEU A 563 15.44 11.44 3.45
CA LEU A 563 15.30 12.90 3.45
C LEU A 563 14.78 13.41 4.81
N LYS A 564 13.70 12.82 5.33
CA LYS A 564 13.13 13.23 6.62
C LYS A 564 14.09 12.90 7.76
N PHE A 565 14.70 11.72 7.74
CA PHE A 565 15.68 11.29 8.74
C PHE A 565 16.88 12.24 8.79
N GLY A 566 17.47 12.56 7.64
CA GLY A 566 18.60 13.50 7.53
C GLY A 566 18.24 14.90 8.05
N ARG A 567 17.04 15.40 7.70
CA ARG A 567 16.55 16.71 8.18
C ARG A 567 16.35 16.75 9.70
N ILE A 568 15.83 15.68 10.29
CA ILE A 568 15.57 15.57 11.73
C ILE A 568 16.88 15.45 12.53
N THR A 569 17.81 14.62 12.03
CA THR A 569 19.01 14.23 12.76
C THR A 569 20.24 15.08 12.45
N GLY A 570 20.21 15.81 11.33
CA GLY A 570 21.38 16.48 10.77
C GLY A 570 22.35 15.53 10.05
N ASP A 571 21.95 14.27 9.79
CA ASP A 571 22.78 13.32 9.06
C ASP A 571 22.83 13.65 7.56
N ALA A 572 23.92 14.30 7.14
CA ALA A 572 24.16 14.67 5.75
C ALA A 572 24.23 13.45 4.81
N ARG A 573 24.72 12.29 5.29
CA ARG A 573 24.83 11.08 4.49
C ARG A 573 23.46 10.57 4.03
N SER A 574 22.47 10.59 4.92
CA SER A 574 21.10 10.22 4.56
C SER A 574 20.52 11.16 3.49
N GLU A 575 20.76 12.46 3.57
CA GLU A 575 20.33 13.41 2.53
C GLU A 575 21.03 13.18 1.19
N GLU A 576 22.34 12.88 1.20
CA GLU A 576 23.13 12.57 0.01
C GLU A 576 22.61 11.29 -0.68
N LEU A 577 22.38 10.23 0.09
CA LEU A 577 21.82 8.97 -0.43
C LEU A 577 20.43 9.16 -1.04
N ALA A 578 19.57 9.96 -0.40
CA ALA A 578 18.26 10.26 -0.96
C ALA A 578 18.37 11.07 -2.26
N HIS A 579 19.32 12.00 -2.34
CA HIS A 579 19.60 12.74 -3.56
C HIS A 579 20.09 11.82 -4.69
N GLU A 580 20.96 10.84 -4.41
CA GLU A 580 21.39 9.84 -5.39
C GLU A 580 20.21 9.03 -5.94
N VAL A 581 19.29 8.60 -5.07
CA VAL A 581 18.07 7.89 -5.48
C VAL A 581 17.21 8.75 -6.41
N LEU A 582 16.96 10.02 -6.04
CA LEU A 582 16.17 10.93 -6.85
C LEU A 582 16.84 11.18 -8.21
N GLN A 583 18.16 11.36 -8.20
CA GLN A 583 18.96 11.55 -9.41
C GLN A 583 18.86 10.31 -10.32
N ALA A 584 18.95 9.10 -9.79
CA ALA A 584 18.79 7.86 -10.56
C ALA A 584 17.37 7.71 -11.14
N ALA A 585 16.33 8.08 -10.38
CA ALA A 585 14.93 7.97 -10.82
C ALA A 585 14.49 9.10 -11.77
N SER A 586 15.28 10.16 -11.92
CA SER A 586 14.93 11.38 -12.64
C SER A 586 14.56 11.15 -14.12
N GLY A 587 15.23 10.23 -14.80
CA GLY A 587 14.90 9.85 -16.18
C GLY A 587 13.48 9.28 -16.28
N LEU A 588 13.12 8.39 -15.35
CA LEU A 588 11.80 7.80 -15.28
C LEU A 588 10.73 8.83 -14.89
N MET A 589 11.02 9.74 -13.96
CA MET A 589 10.14 10.86 -13.61
C MET A 589 9.81 11.73 -14.84
N GLN A 590 10.80 11.96 -15.70
CA GLN A 590 10.62 12.72 -16.93
C GLN A 590 9.72 11.98 -17.93
N GLN A 591 9.79 10.64 -17.99
CA GLN A 591 9.05 9.83 -18.94
C GLN A 591 7.62 9.49 -18.48
N SER A 592 7.45 9.14 -17.20
CA SER A 592 6.21 8.59 -16.67
C SER A 592 5.89 9.10 -15.26
N THR A 593 5.00 10.11 -15.20
CA THR A 593 4.52 10.68 -13.94
C THR A 593 3.79 9.65 -13.07
N MET A 594 2.86 8.89 -13.65
CA MET A 594 2.02 7.93 -12.91
C MET A 594 2.83 6.75 -12.35
N ALA A 595 4.04 6.52 -12.87
CA ALA A 595 4.95 5.48 -12.39
C ALA A 595 5.92 5.98 -11.32
N THR A 596 5.91 7.28 -10.97
CA THR A 596 6.92 7.89 -10.09
C THR A 596 6.33 8.92 -9.14
N ALA A 597 5.04 8.82 -8.82
CA ALA A 597 4.35 9.80 -8.01
C ALA A 597 4.98 9.97 -6.62
N HIS A 598 5.44 8.87 -6.00
CA HIS A 598 6.07 8.91 -4.68
C HIS A 598 7.49 9.50 -4.74
N SER A 599 8.24 9.23 -5.80
CA SER A 599 9.54 9.86 -6.06
C SER A 599 9.40 11.36 -6.35
N LEU A 600 8.37 11.77 -7.10
CA LEU A 600 8.07 13.18 -7.37
C LEU A 600 7.65 13.94 -6.10
N ALA A 601 6.98 13.27 -5.16
CA ALA A 601 6.70 13.85 -3.84
C ALA A 601 7.98 14.08 -3.01
N ALA A 602 8.93 13.13 -3.04
CA ALA A 602 10.26 13.33 -2.45
C ALA A 602 11.05 14.44 -3.15
N LEU A 603 10.94 14.56 -4.48
CA LEU A 603 11.59 15.62 -5.24
C LEU A 603 11.05 17.01 -4.85
N ASP A 604 9.73 17.15 -4.68
CA ASP A 604 9.12 18.38 -4.17
C ASP A 604 9.69 18.77 -2.81
N TRP A 605 9.83 17.81 -1.89
CA TRP A 605 10.45 18.03 -0.59
C TRP A 605 11.93 18.41 -0.68
N TRP A 606 12.69 17.80 -1.60
CA TRP A 606 14.11 18.07 -1.80
C TRP A 606 14.36 19.48 -2.36
N LEU A 607 13.59 19.88 -3.38
CA LEU A 607 13.68 21.21 -3.99
C LEU A 607 13.21 22.30 -3.02
N GLY A 608 12.20 22.00 -2.20
CA GLY A 608 11.68 22.89 -1.19
C GLY A 608 10.89 24.09 -1.76
N PRO A 609 10.55 25.09 -0.93
CA PRO A 609 11.01 25.25 0.45
C PRO A 609 10.44 24.17 1.40
N SER A 610 11.28 23.73 2.34
CA SER A 610 10.93 22.73 3.36
C SER A 610 11.35 23.23 4.72
N TYR A 611 10.52 23.01 5.74
CA TYR A 611 10.67 23.65 7.05
C TYR A 611 10.69 22.64 8.19
N GLU A 612 11.58 22.87 9.16
CA GLU A 612 11.55 22.23 10.47
C GLU A 612 10.91 23.18 11.49
N CYS A 613 9.71 22.84 11.97
CA CYS A 613 8.93 23.65 12.90
C CYS A 613 8.98 23.03 14.30
N VAL A 614 9.74 23.63 15.22
CA VAL A 614 9.86 23.17 16.61
C VAL A 614 9.02 24.05 17.52
N TYR A 615 7.94 23.49 18.04
CA TYR A 615 6.99 24.12 18.95
C TYR A 615 7.35 23.83 20.41
N VAL A 616 7.46 24.86 21.24
CA VAL A 616 7.71 24.76 22.68
C VAL A 616 6.49 25.31 23.42
N PRO A 617 5.72 24.46 24.13
CA PRO A 617 4.58 24.89 24.93
C PRO A 617 4.98 25.80 26.11
N ALA A 618 4.04 26.57 26.65
CA ALA A 618 4.27 27.42 27.82
C ALA A 618 4.40 26.61 29.14
N GLU A 619 5.11 27.16 30.13
CA GLU A 619 5.41 26.51 31.44
C GLU A 619 4.18 26.02 32.23
N THR A 620 2.98 26.53 31.98
CA THR A 620 1.76 26.13 32.70
C THR A 620 1.26 24.73 32.32
N THR A 621 1.77 24.14 31.24
CA THR A 621 1.56 22.73 30.90
C THR A 621 2.65 21.86 31.52
N SER A 622 2.52 21.63 32.83
CA SER A 622 3.23 20.57 33.55
C SER A 622 2.96 19.23 32.88
N THR A 623 3.83 18.82 31.96
CA THR A 623 3.85 17.46 31.42
C THR A 623 4.67 16.61 32.38
N THR A 624 3.99 15.94 33.32
CA THR A 624 4.56 14.74 33.94
C THR A 624 4.65 13.65 32.88
N ASP A 625 5.81 13.00 32.80
CA ASP A 625 6.35 12.14 31.72
C ASP A 625 5.51 10.90 31.30
N SER A 626 4.27 10.73 31.78
CA SER A 626 3.47 9.52 31.57
C SER A 626 2.04 9.74 31.07
N GLU A 627 1.56 10.98 30.93
CA GLU A 627 0.25 11.22 30.31
C GLU A 627 0.42 11.47 28.80
N PRO A 628 -0.43 10.86 27.94
CA PRO A 628 -0.45 11.22 26.53
C PRO A 628 -0.75 12.72 26.44
N LEU A 629 0.18 13.47 25.83
CA LEU A 629 0.05 14.90 25.58
C LEU A 629 -1.29 15.15 24.88
N LYS A 630 -2.28 15.65 25.62
CA LYS A 630 -3.48 16.22 25.00
C LYS A 630 -3.01 17.38 24.13
N GLN A 631 -3.33 17.33 22.86
CA GLN A 631 -2.94 18.39 21.92
C GLN A 631 -3.51 19.73 22.40
N ASP A 632 -2.66 20.74 22.49
CA ASP A 632 -3.11 22.10 22.75
C ASP A 632 -3.74 22.73 21.48
N ALA A 633 -4.10 24.02 21.56
CA ALA A 633 -4.68 24.73 20.43
C ALA A 633 -3.71 24.86 19.24
N VAL A 634 -2.41 25.05 19.48
CA VAL A 634 -1.40 25.20 18.43
C VAL A 634 -1.19 23.87 17.72
N GLN A 635 -1.00 22.79 18.47
CA GLN A 635 -0.78 21.45 17.91
C GLN A 635 -1.97 21.01 17.06
N ARG A 636 -3.21 21.21 17.54
CA ARG A 636 -4.41 20.90 16.76
C ARG A 636 -4.45 21.68 15.44
N VAL A 637 -4.18 22.98 15.48
CA VAL A 637 -4.14 23.78 14.25
C VAL A 637 -3.04 23.30 13.31
N ALA A 638 -1.84 23.01 13.82
CA ALA A 638 -0.73 22.52 13.01
C ALA A 638 -1.08 21.21 12.30
N HIS A 639 -1.68 20.25 13.00
CA HIS A 639 -2.09 18.96 12.45
C HIS A 639 -3.35 19.04 11.59
N GLU A 640 -4.17 20.07 11.74
CA GLU A 640 -5.29 20.32 10.84
C GLU A 640 -4.83 20.91 9.49
N LEU A 641 -3.80 21.75 9.47
CA LEU A 641 -3.33 22.42 8.24
C LEU A 641 -2.67 21.44 7.25
N TYR A 642 -2.84 21.71 5.95
CA TYR A 642 -2.09 21.01 4.91
C TYR A 642 -0.70 21.62 4.79
N LEU A 643 0.30 20.91 5.32
CA LEU A 643 1.69 21.36 5.37
C LEU A 643 2.62 20.26 4.80
N PRO A 644 2.55 19.99 3.48
CA PRO A 644 3.22 18.83 2.87
C PRO A 644 4.75 18.90 2.90
N ASN A 645 5.33 20.08 3.18
CA ASN A 645 6.76 20.36 3.26
C ASN A 645 7.22 20.82 4.66
N VAL A 646 6.47 20.51 5.71
CA VAL A 646 6.81 20.91 7.09
C VAL A 646 6.92 19.69 8.01
N LEU A 647 8.03 19.61 8.74
CA LEU A 647 8.18 18.73 9.90
C LEU A 647 7.77 19.50 11.15
N PHE A 648 6.55 19.27 11.63
CA PHE A 648 6.06 19.89 12.86
C PHE A 648 6.35 18.98 14.07
N LEU A 649 7.04 19.54 15.06
CA LEU A 649 7.57 18.82 16.22
C LEU A 649 7.26 19.60 17.49
N THR A 650 6.92 18.89 18.57
CA THR A 650 6.84 19.51 19.90
C THR A 650 8.14 19.25 20.65
N GLY A 651 8.91 20.30 20.91
CA GLY A 651 10.23 20.23 21.53
C GLY A 651 10.17 19.65 22.95
N ARG A 652 11.10 18.74 23.26
CA ARG A 652 11.20 18.07 24.58
C ARG A 652 12.62 18.10 25.11
N ALA A 653 12.77 18.40 26.41
CA ALA A 653 14.08 18.45 27.07
C ALA A 653 14.84 17.12 26.99
N GLN A 654 14.12 16.00 27.03
CA GLN A 654 14.68 14.66 26.91
C GLN A 654 15.35 14.35 25.57
N TRP A 655 15.23 15.22 24.56
CA TRP A 655 15.93 15.05 23.30
C TRP A 655 17.39 15.48 23.36
N GLU A 656 17.82 16.22 24.40
CA GLU A 656 19.23 16.48 24.63
C GLU A 656 20.02 15.17 24.75
N GLY A 657 21.09 15.03 23.96
CA GLY A 657 21.89 13.80 23.92
C GLY A 657 21.31 12.67 23.06
N THR A 658 20.22 12.92 22.34
CA THR A 658 19.63 11.98 21.37
C THR A 658 19.92 12.41 19.93
N LEU A 659 19.51 11.60 18.94
CA LEU A 659 19.61 11.96 17.52
C LEU A 659 18.79 13.20 17.14
N ALA A 660 17.78 13.58 17.93
CA ALA A 660 16.98 14.78 17.71
C ALA A 660 17.54 16.05 18.40
N ALA A 661 18.70 15.96 19.05
CA ALA A 661 19.24 17.06 19.86
C ALA A 661 19.43 18.36 19.06
N GLY A 662 19.82 18.27 17.78
CA GLY A 662 20.00 19.43 16.92
C GLY A 662 18.73 20.28 16.72
N LEU A 663 17.54 19.68 16.89
CA LEU A 663 16.27 20.37 16.78
C LEU A 663 15.91 21.20 18.01
N VAL A 664 16.51 20.92 19.17
CA VAL A 664 16.14 21.56 20.44
C VAL A 664 17.29 22.30 21.13
N GLN A 665 18.53 22.10 20.67
CA GLN A 665 19.71 22.70 21.28
C GLN A 665 19.57 24.23 21.36
N GLY A 666 19.51 24.75 22.59
CA GLY A 666 19.36 26.18 22.88
C GLY A 666 17.94 26.75 22.69
N ARG A 667 16.92 25.91 22.50
CA ARG A 667 15.54 26.33 22.16
C ARG A 667 14.50 26.09 23.26
N LEU A 668 14.83 25.31 24.28
CA LEU A 668 13.89 24.83 25.32
C LEU A 668 13.90 25.64 26.62
N ALA A 669 14.39 26.89 26.58
CA ALA A 669 14.32 27.74 27.76
C ALA A 669 12.86 27.93 28.20
N PRO A 670 12.53 27.78 29.49
CA PRO A 670 11.17 27.97 29.96
C PRO A 670 10.67 29.37 29.61
N ALA A 671 9.47 29.44 29.02
CA ALA A 671 8.86 30.67 28.55
C ALA A 671 7.44 30.80 29.10
N SER A 672 7.04 32.03 29.42
CA SER A 672 5.68 32.36 29.88
C SER A 672 4.63 32.23 28.78
N GLU A 673 5.06 32.26 27.52
CA GLU A 673 4.24 32.11 26.33
C GLU A 673 4.81 31.00 25.45
N PRO A 674 3.97 30.30 24.68
CA PRO A 674 4.46 29.29 23.76
C PRO A 674 5.35 29.92 22.66
N VAL A 675 6.29 29.15 22.14
CA VAL A 675 7.27 29.60 21.14
C VAL A 675 7.31 28.62 19.96
N LEU A 676 7.38 29.13 18.73
CA LEU A 676 7.64 28.35 17.52
C LEU A 676 8.96 28.79 16.88
N TYR A 677 9.86 27.84 16.68
CA TYR A 677 11.06 28.00 15.85
C TYR A 677 10.77 27.45 14.46
N VAL A 678 10.95 28.27 13.43
CA VAL A 678 10.81 27.86 12.02
C VAL A 678 12.20 27.86 11.41
N CYS A 679 12.67 26.68 11.03
CA CYS A 679 13.99 26.49 10.43
C CYS A 679 13.86 25.96 9.01
N GLN A 680 14.87 26.26 8.20
CA GLN A 680 15.01 25.77 6.84
C GLN A 680 16.43 25.26 6.67
N LYS A 681 16.59 23.95 6.43
CA LYS A 681 17.91 23.30 6.28
C LYS A 681 18.83 23.60 7.48
N GLY A 682 18.25 23.54 8.69
CA GLY A 682 18.98 23.78 9.94
C GLY A 682 19.23 25.24 10.31
N VAL A 683 18.86 26.21 9.46
CA VAL A 683 18.96 27.65 9.76
C VAL A 683 17.60 28.18 10.19
N CYS A 684 17.51 28.72 11.41
CA CYS A 684 16.25 29.19 11.98
C CYS A 684 16.03 30.69 11.81
N GLN A 685 14.77 31.05 11.56
CA GLN A 685 14.29 32.43 11.63
C GLN A 685 14.17 32.90 13.09
N LEU A 686 13.83 34.17 13.30
CA LEU A 686 13.50 34.66 14.64
C LEU A 686 12.31 33.87 15.22
N PRO A 687 12.35 33.48 16.51
CA PRO A 687 11.28 32.70 17.12
C PRO A 687 9.98 33.50 17.16
N VAL A 688 8.86 32.82 16.88
CA VAL A 688 7.52 33.38 16.97
C VAL A 688 6.96 33.07 18.36
N VAL A 689 6.59 34.11 19.10
CA VAL A 689 6.13 34.00 20.50
C VAL A 689 4.64 34.30 20.59
N GLY A 690 3.91 33.48 21.36
CA GLY A 690 2.49 33.63 21.64
C GLY A 690 1.57 32.83 20.70
N GLU A 691 0.52 32.22 21.26
CA GLU A 691 -0.37 31.28 20.57
C GLU A 691 -0.94 31.84 19.25
N ALA A 692 -1.50 33.06 19.29
CA ALA A 692 -2.11 33.67 18.12
C ALA A 692 -1.09 33.96 17.00
N ALA A 693 0.12 34.39 17.35
CA ALA A 693 1.18 34.67 16.38
C ALA A 693 1.70 33.37 15.74
N ILE A 694 1.84 32.32 16.54
CA ILE A 694 2.24 30.98 16.06
C ILE A 694 1.20 30.43 15.09
N ILE A 695 -0.09 30.48 15.44
CA ILE A 695 -1.18 30.05 14.55
C ILE A 695 -1.17 30.85 13.24
N ALA A 696 -0.95 32.16 13.30
CA ALA A 696 -0.85 32.99 12.11
C ALA A 696 0.35 32.58 11.24
N ARG A 697 1.52 32.28 11.83
CA ARG A 697 2.70 31.81 11.08
C ARG A 697 2.45 30.46 10.41
N LEU A 698 1.87 29.50 11.13
CA LEU A 698 1.53 28.18 10.56
C LEU A 698 0.54 28.30 9.40
N LYS A 699 -0.47 29.16 9.51
CA LYS A 699 -1.39 29.46 8.40
C LYS A 699 -0.69 30.11 7.21
N GLY A 700 0.29 30.98 7.47
CA GLY A 700 1.14 31.55 6.42
C GLY A 700 1.89 30.46 5.65
N LEU A 701 2.55 29.53 6.35
CA LEU A 701 3.23 28.39 5.73
C LEU A 701 2.29 27.50 4.91
N ALA A 702 1.00 27.43 5.27
CA ALA A 702 -0.02 26.69 4.52
C ALA A 702 -0.57 27.46 3.30
N GLN A 703 -0.29 28.76 3.18
CA GLN A 703 -0.79 29.63 2.10
C GLN A 703 0.33 30.10 1.16
N SER A 704 1.59 30.15 1.61
CA SER A 704 2.69 30.77 0.89
C SER A 704 3.55 29.76 0.12
N ILE A 705 3.58 29.91 -1.21
CA ILE A 705 4.84 29.92 -1.99
C ILE A 705 5.15 31.34 -2.52
N ASP A 706 4.49 32.36 -1.98
CA ASP A 706 4.92 33.75 -2.13
C ASP A 706 5.62 34.22 -0.85
N GLU A 707 6.94 33.98 -0.77
CA GLU A 707 7.94 34.87 -0.15
C GLU A 707 9.27 34.80 -0.91
#